data_AF-A0A7C8EGN7-F1
#
_entry.id   AF-A0A7C8EGN7-F1
#
_cell.length_a   1.000
_cell.length_b   1.000
_cell.length_c   1.000
_cell.angle_alpha   90.00
_cell.angle_beta   90.00
_cell.angle_gamma   90.00
#
_symmetry.space_group_name_H-M   'P 1'
#
loop_
_entity.id
_entity.type
_entity.pdbx_description
1 polymer ?
#
loop_
_entity_poly.entity_id
_entity_poly.type
_entity_poly.pdbx_seq_one_letter_code
_entity_poly.pdbx_strand_id
1 'polypeptide(L)'
;MATESNSGSYERAVELAEAGQHEQALDGINQHLKANPKDGQAWNDAGAILYCLGRVNEAIEYFEKAKGLCAESAEIYWNLAEAYLDGGFPGFTAKLFDGMERLGILSADLINRTANAFVQQGYYGNAVEMLIRSLQMSPGQEILQPMIEVIRSKRPKVAFFAGGRESEEIFDFVAQRFMSELHTAESFEQIRPIMEWCDIAWFEGCGELAVEASRQAKNCEIIVRMAPADVYETWPERVEWENVNTLIATGNSFFKEELVDKVGDIEQRTRLVTIERGVDTSLLEFTDKHRGRRIACVGDLSGKSNPMFLLQCMQKLHYLDADYRLYFAGEFEDKAVEQYVRYMVEALGLPGVVFFDGKPKNMNIWFRDKHYVVATGITQDGIMGVLEGMGCGLKPLVHNFPGAGRLLPEEFLFNLAEDFCGQILSDSYKPAEYRDIAEKRYSRMRETRGINEVLVRIEKDITEQSRLLQSRRPIQDQFNNYGTVGDDMNQGQKPEYGASDYSRTDGEVLPANDNSQWSEAAGGGVLSGPEAVSSRISTPTAQTSAEVIPIEPIKPERLNVIIEPAASATGGNAGSGTAPPEVGYSADRNQPKATVGSLVERSGSISEIAAQAVRASRALSQTAEQNGILPTQSGSDTVGAEPANLNQIGYDSLEASVRDEKTARAASEFSEDGLRRKTSVKRVKVNQIPFVG
;
A
#
# COMPACT_ATOMS: atom_id res chain seq x y z
N MET A 1 -47.63 -36.17 -2.66
CA MET A 1 -46.76 -37.36 -2.73
C MET A 1 -45.79 -37.27 -3.92
N ALA A 2 -44.96 -36.23 -4.01
CA ALA A 2 -43.93 -36.12 -5.07
C ALA A 2 -42.56 -35.67 -4.52
N THR A 3 -42.44 -35.46 -3.21
CA THR A 3 -41.22 -34.95 -2.56
C THR A 3 -40.30 -36.06 -2.07
N GLU A 4 -40.77 -37.32 -1.93
CA GLU A 4 -39.98 -38.45 -1.43
C GLU A 4 -39.15 -39.17 -2.50
N SER A 5 -39.41 -38.93 -3.80
CA SER A 5 -38.70 -39.60 -4.90
C SER A 5 -37.35 -38.97 -5.26
N ASN A 6 -37.09 -37.72 -4.83
CA ASN A 6 -35.99 -36.92 -5.39
C ASN A 6 -34.78 -36.81 -4.45
N SER A 7 -34.96 -37.02 -3.14
CA SER A 7 -33.85 -37.16 -2.18
C SER A 7 -33.07 -38.45 -2.41
N GLY A 8 -33.78 -39.56 -2.67
CA GLY A 8 -33.14 -40.86 -2.93
C GLY A 8 -32.32 -40.92 -4.22
N SER A 9 -32.57 -40.04 -5.19
CA SER A 9 -31.75 -39.94 -6.41
C SER A 9 -30.39 -39.29 -6.15
N TYR A 10 -30.33 -38.35 -5.21
CA TYR A 10 -29.08 -37.67 -4.84
C TYR A 10 -28.24 -38.54 -3.90
N GLU A 11 -28.85 -39.14 -2.87
CA GLU A 11 -28.18 -40.09 -1.97
C GLU A 11 -27.57 -41.28 -2.74
N ARG A 12 -28.28 -41.81 -3.74
CA ARG A 12 -27.75 -42.87 -4.60
C ARG A 12 -26.60 -42.38 -5.49
N ALA A 13 -26.68 -41.16 -6.00
CA ALA A 13 -25.60 -40.59 -6.82
C ALA A 13 -24.32 -40.34 -6.00
N VAL A 14 -24.50 -39.95 -4.74
CA VAL A 14 -23.45 -39.87 -3.72
C VAL A 14 -22.78 -41.22 -3.48
N GLU A 15 -23.55 -42.27 -3.23
CA GLU A 15 -23.02 -43.64 -3.07
C GLU A 15 -22.24 -44.11 -4.31
N LEU A 16 -22.73 -43.79 -5.50
CA LEU A 16 -22.03 -44.10 -6.76
C LEU A 16 -20.70 -43.36 -6.89
N ALA A 17 -20.64 -42.11 -6.45
CA ALA A 17 -19.40 -41.34 -6.42
C ALA A 17 -18.39 -42.00 -5.47
N GLU A 18 -18.84 -42.42 -4.27
CA GLU A 18 -18.00 -43.08 -3.25
C GLU A 18 -17.47 -44.44 -3.74
N ALA A 19 -18.25 -45.13 -4.58
CA ALA A 19 -17.84 -46.35 -5.27
C ALA A 19 -16.91 -46.11 -6.48
N GLY A 20 -16.52 -44.86 -6.76
CA GLY A 20 -15.65 -44.49 -7.90
C GLY A 20 -16.35 -44.46 -9.26
N GLN A 21 -17.68 -44.61 -9.29
CA GLN A 21 -18.49 -44.59 -10.52
C GLN A 21 -18.87 -43.15 -10.89
N HIS A 22 -17.86 -42.32 -11.10
CA HIS A 22 -17.97 -40.86 -11.22
C HIS A 22 -18.90 -40.38 -12.36
N GLU A 23 -18.90 -41.01 -13.54
CA GLU A 23 -19.81 -40.60 -14.62
C GLU A 23 -21.28 -40.85 -14.29
N GLN A 24 -21.60 -42.02 -13.71
CA GLN A 24 -22.98 -42.37 -13.34
C GLN A 24 -23.48 -41.52 -12.17
N ALA A 25 -22.58 -41.22 -11.22
CA ALA A 25 -22.85 -40.28 -10.14
C ALA A 25 -23.18 -38.88 -10.69
N LEU A 26 -22.38 -38.37 -11.63
CA LEU A 26 -22.61 -37.06 -12.23
C LEU A 26 -23.96 -36.98 -12.95
N ASP A 27 -24.36 -38.02 -13.69
CA ASP A 27 -25.68 -38.10 -14.32
C ASP A 27 -26.82 -38.07 -13.29
N GLY A 28 -26.67 -38.80 -12.19
CA GLY A 28 -27.63 -38.81 -11.07
C GLY A 28 -27.75 -37.45 -10.39
N ILE A 29 -26.63 -36.79 -10.09
CA ILE A 29 -26.63 -35.45 -9.50
C ILE A 29 -27.20 -34.41 -10.48
N ASN A 30 -26.88 -34.49 -11.78
CA ASN A 30 -27.44 -33.58 -12.78
C ASN A 30 -28.96 -33.71 -12.92
N GLN A 31 -29.52 -34.92 -12.77
CA GLN A 31 -30.97 -35.10 -12.71
C GLN A 31 -31.57 -34.46 -11.47
N HIS A 32 -30.91 -34.60 -10.32
CA HIS A 32 -31.33 -33.92 -9.09
C HIS A 32 -31.28 -32.39 -9.25
N LEU A 33 -30.19 -31.84 -9.80
CA LEU A 33 -30.01 -30.40 -10.03
C LEU A 33 -31.02 -29.81 -11.02
N LYS A 34 -31.51 -30.58 -12.00
CA LYS A 34 -32.61 -30.15 -12.88
C LYS A 34 -33.90 -29.88 -12.10
N ALA A 35 -34.16 -30.66 -11.06
CA ALA A 35 -35.33 -30.50 -10.20
C ALA A 35 -35.10 -29.52 -9.04
N ASN A 36 -33.87 -29.45 -8.53
CA ASN A 36 -33.46 -28.59 -7.41
C ASN A 36 -32.27 -27.69 -7.81
N PRO A 37 -32.46 -26.70 -8.70
CA PRO A 37 -31.35 -25.89 -9.22
C PRO A 37 -30.70 -24.96 -8.19
N LYS A 38 -31.28 -24.84 -6.99
CA LYS A 38 -30.79 -24.00 -5.88
C LYS A 38 -30.05 -24.80 -4.80
N ASP A 39 -29.87 -26.10 -4.99
CA ASP A 39 -29.15 -26.94 -4.04
C ASP A 39 -27.63 -26.73 -4.20
N GLY A 40 -27.06 -25.84 -3.38
CA GLY A 40 -25.64 -25.50 -3.44
C GLY A 40 -24.71 -26.67 -3.12
N GLN A 41 -25.13 -27.62 -2.28
CA GLN A 41 -24.31 -28.80 -1.97
C GLN A 41 -24.26 -29.75 -3.17
N ALA A 42 -25.40 -29.99 -3.83
CA ALA A 42 -25.42 -30.80 -5.05
C ALA A 42 -24.57 -30.19 -6.18
N TRP A 43 -24.51 -28.86 -6.30
CA TRP A 43 -23.59 -28.18 -7.23
C TRP A 43 -22.12 -28.40 -6.85
N ASN A 44 -21.78 -28.31 -5.56
CA ASN A 44 -20.43 -28.60 -5.07
C ASN A 44 -20.02 -30.04 -5.36
N ASP A 45 -20.89 -31.00 -5.06
CA ASP A 45 -20.62 -32.42 -5.22
C ASP A 45 -20.44 -32.81 -6.70
N ALA A 46 -21.27 -32.27 -7.59
CA ALA A 46 -21.07 -32.41 -9.04
C ALA A 46 -19.73 -31.81 -9.48
N GLY A 47 -19.34 -30.64 -8.94
CA GLY A 47 -18.02 -30.04 -9.17
C GLY A 47 -16.88 -30.95 -8.70
N ALA A 48 -16.99 -31.56 -7.52
CA ALA A 48 -15.99 -32.49 -6.98
C ALA A 48 -15.85 -33.74 -7.85
N ILE A 49 -16.97 -34.29 -8.34
CA ILE A 49 -16.96 -35.42 -9.28
C ILE A 49 -16.32 -35.04 -10.61
N LEU A 50 -16.65 -33.86 -11.16
CA LEU A 50 -16.05 -33.34 -12.39
C LEU A 50 -14.52 -33.15 -12.23
N TYR A 51 -14.09 -32.66 -11.07
CA TYR A 51 -12.68 -32.50 -10.73
C TYR A 51 -11.97 -33.86 -10.67
N CYS A 52 -12.58 -34.89 -10.04
CA CYS A 52 -12.05 -36.26 -10.02
C CYS A 52 -11.97 -36.88 -11.42
N LEU A 53 -12.85 -36.49 -12.33
CA LEU A 53 -12.83 -36.89 -13.75
C LEU A 53 -11.77 -36.12 -14.58
N GLY A 54 -11.01 -35.19 -13.97
CA GLY A 54 -10.05 -34.35 -14.67
C GLY A 54 -10.68 -33.22 -15.50
N ARG A 55 -11.99 -33.00 -15.38
CA ARG A 55 -12.74 -31.95 -16.10
C ARG A 55 -12.69 -30.64 -15.31
N VAL A 56 -11.49 -30.12 -15.10
CA VAL A 56 -11.19 -29.01 -14.19
C VAL A 56 -12.00 -27.74 -14.52
N ASN A 57 -12.07 -27.34 -15.80
CA ASN A 57 -12.81 -26.13 -16.19
C ASN A 57 -14.31 -26.21 -15.85
N GLU A 58 -14.92 -27.37 -16.07
CA GLU A 58 -16.32 -27.58 -15.72
C GLU A 58 -16.53 -27.65 -14.20
N ALA A 59 -15.58 -28.26 -13.48
CA ALA A 59 -15.60 -28.27 -12.02
C ALA A 59 -15.62 -26.84 -11.46
N ILE A 60 -14.78 -25.93 -11.99
CA ILE A 60 -14.75 -24.51 -11.59
C ILE A 60 -16.13 -23.86 -11.80
N GLU A 61 -16.77 -24.06 -12.95
CA GLU A 61 -18.11 -23.50 -13.21
C GLU A 61 -19.15 -23.98 -12.19
N TYR A 62 -19.09 -25.25 -11.80
CA TYR A 62 -20.00 -25.85 -10.83
C TYR A 62 -19.71 -25.35 -9.41
N PHE A 63 -18.44 -25.22 -9.04
CA PHE A 63 -18.04 -24.67 -7.74
C PHE A 63 -18.38 -23.18 -7.60
N GLU A 64 -18.22 -22.36 -8.65
CA GLU A 64 -18.64 -20.95 -8.62
C GLU A 64 -20.16 -20.81 -8.49
N LYS A 65 -20.95 -21.67 -9.15
CA LYS A 65 -22.40 -21.74 -8.93
C LYS A 65 -22.73 -22.14 -7.48
N ALA A 66 -22.05 -23.14 -6.95
CA ALA A 66 -22.21 -23.58 -5.57
C ALA A 66 -21.91 -22.44 -4.58
N LYS A 67 -20.82 -21.70 -4.78
CA LYS A 67 -20.43 -20.53 -3.98
C LYS A 67 -21.46 -19.41 -4.07
N GLY A 68 -22.04 -19.17 -5.24
CA GLY A 68 -23.12 -18.18 -5.42
C GLY A 68 -24.41 -18.53 -4.67
N LEU A 69 -24.64 -19.81 -4.38
CA LEU A 69 -25.79 -20.30 -3.61
C LEU A 69 -25.49 -20.43 -2.11
N CYS A 70 -24.26 -20.82 -1.77
CA CYS A 70 -23.79 -21.09 -0.41
C CYS A 70 -22.47 -20.35 -0.13
N ALA A 71 -22.56 -19.05 0.12
CA ALA A 71 -21.39 -18.17 0.26
C ALA A 71 -20.53 -18.39 1.53
N GLU A 72 -20.99 -19.18 2.49
CA GLU A 72 -20.28 -19.43 3.77
C GLU A 72 -19.83 -20.89 3.95
N SER A 73 -19.77 -21.68 2.87
CA SER A 73 -19.30 -23.07 2.95
C SER A 73 -17.78 -23.16 2.80
N ALA A 74 -17.08 -23.56 3.86
CA ALA A 74 -15.63 -23.80 3.86
C ALA A 74 -15.18 -24.82 2.80
N GLU A 75 -15.97 -25.87 2.59
CA GLU A 75 -15.69 -26.92 1.61
C GLU A 75 -15.66 -26.37 0.18
N ILE A 76 -16.66 -25.55 -0.17
CA ILE A 76 -16.77 -24.95 -1.51
C ILE A 76 -15.55 -24.05 -1.79
N TYR A 77 -15.14 -23.25 -0.81
CA TYR A 77 -13.96 -22.40 -0.95
C TYR A 77 -12.68 -23.20 -1.16
N TRP A 78 -12.51 -24.30 -0.42
CA TRP A 78 -11.36 -25.18 -0.57
C TRP A 78 -11.33 -25.87 -1.93
N ASN A 79 -12.43 -26.49 -2.33
CA ASN A 79 -12.55 -27.19 -3.61
C ASN A 79 -12.31 -26.24 -4.79
N LEU A 80 -12.86 -25.02 -4.72
CA LEU A 80 -12.66 -24.01 -5.74
C LEU A 80 -11.21 -23.50 -5.79
N ALA A 81 -10.55 -23.34 -4.64
CA ALA A 81 -9.13 -22.95 -4.58
C ALA A 81 -8.22 -23.99 -5.24
N GLU A 82 -8.44 -25.28 -4.95
CA GLU A 82 -7.73 -26.40 -5.57
C GLU A 82 -7.98 -26.46 -7.08
N ALA A 83 -9.25 -26.38 -7.50
CA ALA A 83 -9.61 -26.39 -8.91
C ALA A 83 -8.99 -25.21 -9.68
N TYR A 84 -8.91 -24.02 -9.06
CA TYR A 84 -8.22 -22.87 -9.66
C TYR A 84 -6.71 -23.09 -9.76
N LEU A 85 -6.05 -23.67 -8.76
CA LEU A 85 -4.60 -23.93 -8.85
C LEU A 85 -4.28 -24.96 -9.94
N ASP A 86 -5.04 -26.04 -10.01
CA ASP A 86 -4.88 -27.07 -11.04
C ASP A 86 -5.24 -26.56 -12.44
N GLY A 87 -6.21 -25.64 -12.53
CA GLY A 87 -6.55 -24.94 -13.76
C GLY A 87 -5.50 -23.92 -14.21
N GLY A 88 -4.45 -23.67 -13.40
CA GLY A 88 -3.45 -22.65 -13.69
C GLY A 88 -3.96 -21.22 -13.50
N PHE A 89 -4.89 -21.02 -12.56
CA PHE A 89 -5.55 -19.75 -12.27
C PHE A 89 -5.22 -19.21 -10.86
N PRO A 90 -3.94 -19.03 -10.49
CA PRO A 90 -3.55 -18.62 -9.13
C PRO A 90 -4.10 -17.26 -8.70
N GLY A 91 -4.37 -16.36 -9.66
CA GLY A 91 -5.03 -15.07 -9.39
C GLY A 91 -6.47 -15.22 -8.90
N PHE A 92 -7.20 -16.23 -9.35
CA PHE A 92 -8.55 -16.51 -8.84
C PHE A 92 -8.50 -17.19 -7.47
N THR A 93 -7.52 -18.07 -7.23
CA THR A 93 -7.25 -18.61 -5.88
C THR A 93 -6.97 -17.50 -4.87
N ALA A 94 -6.09 -16.55 -5.19
CA ALA A 94 -5.76 -15.43 -4.31
C ALA A 94 -6.98 -14.56 -3.95
N LYS A 95 -7.95 -14.41 -4.86
CA LYS A 95 -9.22 -13.69 -4.60
C LYS A 95 -10.12 -14.40 -3.58
N LEU A 96 -9.92 -15.69 -3.33
CA LEU A 96 -10.69 -16.44 -2.32
C LEU A 96 -10.16 -16.25 -0.91
N PHE A 97 -8.91 -15.79 -0.74
CA PHE A 97 -8.21 -15.79 0.54
C PHE A 97 -8.94 -15.04 1.65
N ASP A 98 -9.54 -13.88 1.37
CA ASP A 98 -10.26 -13.12 2.40
C ASP A 98 -11.55 -13.83 2.86
N GLY A 99 -12.17 -14.63 1.99
CA GLY A 99 -13.25 -15.54 2.38
C GLY A 99 -12.73 -16.71 3.21
N MET A 100 -11.62 -17.32 2.78
CA MET A 100 -10.99 -18.45 3.48
C MET A 100 -10.45 -18.07 4.85
N GLU A 101 -9.94 -16.85 5.01
CA GLU A 101 -9.45 -16.31 6.28
C GLU A 101 -10.61 -16.07 7.25
N ARG A 102 -11.72 -15.50 6.78
CA ARG A 102 -12.95 -15.36 7.59
C ARG A 102 -13.52 -16.69 8.06
N LEU A 103 -13.40 -17.73 7.22
CA LEU A 103 -13.83 -19.09 7.54
C LEU A 103 -12.80 -19.88 8.37
N GLY A 104 -11.60 -19.32 8.61
CA GLY A 104 -10.53 -19.97 9.38
C GLY A 104 -9.87 -21.16 8.68
N ILE A 105 -9.95 -21.25 7.34
CA ILE A 105 -9.41 -22.35 6.54
C ILE A 105 -8.19 -21.98 5.69
N LEU A 106 -7.83 -20.69 5.64
CA LEU A 106 -6.64 -20.24 4.92
C LEU A 106 -5.37 -20.77 5.62
N SER A 107 -4.48 -21.40 4.85
CA SER A 107 -3.23 -21.97 5.36
C SER A 107 -2.01 -21.44 4.61
N ALA A 108 -0.87 -21.36 5.28
CA ALA A 108 0.40 -20.94 4.67
C ALA A 108 0.81 -21.84 3.49
N ASP A 109 0.48 -23.14 3.56
CA ASP A 109 0.72 -24.11 2.48
C ASP A 109 -0.01 -23.73 1.19
N LEU A 110 -1.31 -23.42 1.27
CA LEU A 110 -2.09 -23.00 0.10
C LEU A 110 -1.55 -21.70 -0.50
N ILE A 111 -1.11 -20.76 0.34
CA ILE A 111 -0.51 -19.51 -0.10
C ILE A 111 0.82 -19.77 -0.82
N ASN A 112 1.67 -20.66 -0.29
CA ASN A 112 2.94 -21.05 -0.92
C ASN A 112 2.73 -21.74 -2.27
N ARG A 113 1.74 -22.65 -2.37
CA ARG A 113 1.35 -23.29 -3.64
C ARG A 113 0.88 -22.27 -4.67
N THR A 114 0.09 -21.28 -4.23
CA THR A 114 -0.35 -20.16 -5.07
C THR A 114 0.84 -19.31 -5.53
N ALA A 115 1.80 -19.03 -4.65
CA ALA A 115 3.04 -18.33 -4.99
C ALA A 115 3.84 -19.09 -6.06
N ASN A 116 4.02 -20.41 -5.89
CA ASN A 116 4.73 -21.25 -6.85
C ASN A 116 4.06 -21.25 -8.23
N ALA A 117 2.73 -21.32 -8.27
CA ALA A 117 1.99 -21.22 -9.53
C ALA A 117 2.23 -19.86 -10.22
N PHE A 118 2.28 -18.75 -9.48
CA PHE A 118 2.67 -17.44 -10.04
C PHE A 118 4.12 -17.43 -10.57
N VAL A 119 5.07 -18.03 -9.85
CA VAL A 119 6.47 -18.15 -10.30
C VAL A 119 6.57 -18.92 -11.60
N GLN A 120 5.85 -20.04 -11.73
CA GLN A 120 5.83 -20.86 -12.95
C GLN A 120 5.29 -20.10 -14.17
N GLN A 121 4.36 -19.17 -13.93
CA GLN A 121 3.78 -18.31 -14.97
C GLN A 121 4.58 -17.02 -15.22
N GLY A 122 5.65 -16.77 -14.45
CA GLY A 122 6.46 -15.56 -14.55
C GLY A 122 5.85 -14.31 -13.90
N TYR A 123 4.76 -14.45 -13.15
CA TYR A 123 4.12 -13.35 -12.42
C TYR A 123 4.82 -13.11 -11.07
N TYR A 124 6.07 -12.65 -11.13
CA TYR A 124 6.94 -12.50 -9.97
C TYR A 124 6.40 -11.54 -8.90
N GLY A 125 5.78 -10.43 -9.29
CA GLY A 125 5.17 -9.49 -8.34
C GLY A 125 4.08 -10.16 -7.49
N ASN A 126 3.16 -10.88 -8.13
CA ASN A 126 2.11 -11.62 -7.42
C ASN A 126 2.69 -12.74 -6.53
N ALA A 127 3.73 -13.44 -7.00
CA ALA A 127 4.40 -14.45 -6.19
C ALA A 127 4.98 -13.86 -4.90
N VAL A 128 5.68 -12.72 -4.97
CA VAL A 128 6.24 -12.06 -3.79
C VAL A 128 5.14 -11.64 -2.80
N GLU A 129 4.00 -11.10 -3.28
CA GLU A 129 2.87 -10.77 -2.39
C GLU A 129 2.36 -12.00 -1.62
N MET A 130 2.25 -13.15 -2.30
CA MET A 130 1.82 -14.39 -1.65
C MET A 130 2.86 -14.84 -0.61
N LEU A 131 4.15 -14.80 -0.93
CA LEU A 131 5.20 -15.20 0.01
C LEU A 131 5.29 -14.28 1.23
N ILE A 132 5.13 -12.96 1.05
CA ILE A 132 5.06 -12.01 2.16
C ILE A 132 3.85 -12.33 3.06
N ARG A 133 2.67 -12.56 2.48
CA ARG A 133 1.47 -12.93 3.25
C ARG A 133 1.68 -14.26 4.00
N SER A 134 2.33 -15.24 3.38
CA SER A 134 2.67 -16.52 4.01
C SER A 134 3.60 -16.35 5.20
N LEU A 135 4.64 -15.50 5.08
CA LEU A 135 5.55 -15.17 6.19
C LEU A 135 4.86 -14.42 7.32
N GLN A 136 3.92 -13.52 7.01
CA GLN A 136 3.12 -12.84 8.03
C GLN A 136 2.26 -13.82 8.82
N MET A 137 1.69 -14.83 8.15
CA MET A 137 0.91 -15.89 8.81
C MET A 137 1.78 -16.89 9.58
N SER A 138 2.94 -17.25 9.04
CA SER A 138 3.88 -18.20 9.65
C SER A 138 5.32 -17.73 9.43
N PRO A 139 5.91 -16.98 10.39
CA PRO A 139 7.24 -16.40 10.26
C PRO A 139 8.40 -17.40 10.27
N GLY A 140 8.18 -18.63 10.75
CA GLY A 140 9.24 -19.65 10.92
C GLY A 140 9.68 -20.35 9.63
N GLN A 141 9.24 -19.90 8.47
CA GLN A 141 9.51 -20.55 7.19
C GLN A 141 10.85 -20.05 6.59
N GLU A 142 11.96 -20.62 7.05
CA GLU A 142 13.33 -20.18 6.69
C GLU A 142 13.60 -20.15 5.17
N ILE A 143 12.99 -21.06 4.41
CA ILE A 143 13.21 -21.20 2.96
C ILE A 143 12.61 -20.02 2.16
N LEU A 144 11.60 -19.33 2.70
CA LEU A 144 10.89 -18.31 1.93
C LEU A 144 11.71 -17.05 1.69
N GLN A 145 12.62 -16.68 2.62
CA GLN A 145 13.44 -15.48 2.45
C GLN A 145 14.40 -15.60 1.25
N PRO A 146 15.23 -16.65 1.12
CA PRO A 146 16.03 -16.88 -0.08
C PRO A 146 15.18 -16.95 -1.36
N MET A 147 13.99 -17.55 -1.29
CA MET A 147 13.09 -17.63 -2.44
C MET A 147 12.61 -16.23 -2.87
N ILE A 148 12.22 -15.37 -1.93
CA ILE A 148 11.83 -13.98 -2.20
C ILE A 148 13.00 -13.22 -2.83
N GLU A 149 14.24 -13.39 -2.35
CA GLU A 149 15.43 -12.76 -2.92
C GLU A 149 15.67 -13.17 -4.37
N VAL A 150 15.57 -14.47 -4.68
CA VAL A 150 15.71 -14.98 -6.05
C VAL A 150 14.59 -14.46 -6.97
N ILE A 151 13.38 -14.29 -6.46
CA ILE A 151 12.28 -13.71 -7.25
C ILE A 151 12.52 -12.21 -7.46
N ARG A 152 12.94 -11.48 -6.42
CA ARG A 152 13.28 -10.04 -6.49
C ARG A 152 14.40 -9.78 -7.49
N SER A 153 15.40 -10.67 -7.60
CA SER A 153 16.50 -10.51 -8.57
C SER A 153 16.07 -10.64 -10.03
N LYS A 154 14.86 -11.14 -10.30
CA LYS A 154 14.26 -11.22 -11.65
C LYS A 154 13.35 -10.03 -11.96
N ARG A 155 13.15 -9.12 -11.00
CA ARG A 155 12.35 -7.89 -11.13
C ARG A 155 13.26 -6.67 -11.31
N PRO A 156 12.71 -5.53 -11.77
CA PRO A 156 13.46 -4.28 -11.87
C PRO A 156 14.10 -3.88 -10.54
N LYS A 157 15.32 -3.36 -10.61
CA LYS A 157 16.04 -2.80 -9.47
C LYS A 157 15.62 -1.37 -9.21
N VAL A 158 15.43 -1.02 -7.93
CA VAL A 158 14.94 0.30 -7.53
C VAL A 158 15.96 1.00 -6.64
N ALA A 159 16.45 2.17 -7.04
CA ALA A 159 17.29 3.02 -6.19
C ALA A 159 16.46 4.18 -5.63
N PHE A 160 16.46 4.36 -4.32
CA PHE A 160 15.82 5.49 -3.64
C PHE A 160 16.86 6.57 -3.31
N PHE A 161 16.54 7.81 -3.65
CA PHE A 161 17.32 9.00 -3.31
C PHE A 161 16.50 9.87 -2.38
N ALA A 162 16.90 9.95 -1.10
CA ALA A 162 16.16 10.68 -0.09
C ALA A 162 17.03 11.60 0.77
N GLY A 163 16.54 12.82 0.98
CA GLY A 163 17.14 13.85 1.85
C GLY A 163 16.84 13.70 3.35
N GLY A 164 16.43 12.50 3.80
CA GLY A 164 16.65 12.08 5.19
C GLY A 164 15.53 12.17 6.23
N ARG A 165 14.21 12.27 5.95
CA ARG A 165 13.20 12.17 7.04
C ARG A 165 11.86 11.44 6.82
N GLU A 166 11.43 11.11 5.59
CA GLU A 166 10.10 10.48 5.39
C GLU A 166 10.10 9.28 4.42
N SER A 167 11.28 8.87 3.98
CA SER A 167 11.47 7.88 2.91
C SER A 167 11.56 6.43 3.40
N GLU A 168 11.80 6.18 4.68
CA GLU A 168 12.06 4.81 5.19
C GLU A 168 10.82 3.91 5.08
N GLU A 169 9.62 4.40 5.38
CA GLU A 169 8.40 3.56 5.35
C GLU A 169 8.03 3.12 3.93
N ILE A 170 8.08 4.05 2.96
CA ILE A 170 7.81 3.73 1.55
C ILE A 170 8.94 2.87 0.98
N PHE A 171 10.19 3.17 1.35
CA PHE A 171 11.32 2.33 1.00
C PHE A 171 11.13 0.90 1.52
N ASP A 172 10.77 0.69 2.78
CA ASP A 172 10.54 -0.62 3.37
C ASP A 172 9.44 -1.38 2.63
N PHE A 173 8.35 -0.69 2.28
CA PHE A 173 7.28 -1.28 1.48
C PHE A 173 7.77 -1.77 0.11
N VAL A 174 8.61 -0.99 -0.57
CA VAL A 174 9.16 -1.34 -1.90
C VAL A 174 10.28 -2.38 -1.78
N ALA A 175 11.13 -2.28 -0.77
CA ALA A 175 12.25 -3.19 -0.51
C ALA A 175 11.77 -4.61 -0.17
N GLN A 176 10.60 -4.77 0.42
CA GLN A 176 9.99 -6.10 0.58
C GLN A 176 9.66 -6.77 -0.78
N ARG A 177 9.43 -5.96 -1.84
CA ARG A 177 8.88 -6.40 -3.13
C ARG A 177 9.88 -6.41 -4.27
N PHE A 178 10.87 -5.52 -4.23
CA PHE A 178 11.86 -5.29 -5.28
C PHE A 178 13.26 -5.33 -4.70
N MET A 179 14.28 -5.63 -5.51
CA MET A 179 15.66 -5.41 -5.08
C MET A 179 15.89 -3.90 -5.02
N SER A 180 16.14 -3.36 -3.82
CA SER A 180 16.13 -1.92 -3.58
C SER A 180 17.27 -1.47 -2.68
N GLU A 181 17.82 -0.30 -2.99
CA GLU A 181 18.86 0.37 -2.19
C GLU A 181 18.42 1.81 -1.86
N LEU A 182 18.65 2.22 -0.60
CA LEU A 182 18.38 3.58 -0.14
C LEU A 182 19.69 4.36 -0.06
N HIS A 183 19.73 5.51 -0.74
CA HIS A 183 20.91 6.36 -0.80
C HIS A 183 20.60 7.77 -0.32
N THR A 184 21.42 8.25 0.61
CA THR A 184 21.53 9.66 0.96
C THR A 184 22.66 10.26 0.12
N ALA A 185 22.32 11.14 -0.82
CA ALA A 185 23.29 11.80 -1.67
C ALA A 185 23.17 13.32 -1.55
N GLU A 186 24.30 14.01 -1.62
CA GLU A 186 24.38 15.47 -1.60
C GLU A 186 24.74 16.04 -2.97
N SER A 187 25.13 15.19 -3.93
CA SER A 187 25.59 15.62 -5.24
C SER A 187 25.23 14.62 -6.34
N PHE A 188 25.09 15.14 -7.55
CA PHE A 188 24.77 14.33 -8.73
C PHE A 188 25.84 13.26 -9.05
N GLU A 189 27.13 13.58 -8.83
CA GLU A 189 28.24 12.65 -9.08
C GLU A 189 28.16 11.37 -8.24
N GLN A 190 27.51 11.42 -7.08
CA GLN A 190 27.28 10.25 -6.23
C GLN A 190 26.15 9.37 -6.76
N ILE A 191 25.11 9.95 -7.38
CA ILE A 191 23.95 9.19 -7.84
C ILE A 191 24.11 8.62 -9.25
N ARG A 192 24.98 9.21 -10.10
CA ARG A 192 25.17 8.77 -11.49
C ARG A 192 25.48 7.26 -11.62
N PRO A 193 26.46 6.69 -10.91
CA PRO A 193 26.75 5.25 -11.02
C PRO A 193 25.59 4.35 -10.54
N ILE A 194 24.80 4.84 -9.59
CA ILE A 194 23.64 4.13 -9.06
C ILE A 194 22.51 4.12 -10.08
N MET A 195 22.28 5.26 -10.75
CA MET A 195 21.33 5.38 -11.86
C MET A 195 21.69 4.50 -13.07
N GLU A 196 22.97 4.16 -13.25
CA GLU A 196 23.42 3.20 -14.25
C GLU A 196 23.19 1.74 -13.81
N TRP A 197 23.13 1.46 -12.50
CA TRP A 197 22.89 0.13 -11.95
C TRP A 197 21.40 -0.22 -11.84
N CYS A 198 20.53 0.76 -11.54
CA CYS A 198 19.11 0.54 -11.32
C CYS A 198 18.28 0.63 -12.61
N ASP A 199 17.13 -0.04 -12.61
CA ASP A 199 16.13 0.12 -13.66
C ASP A 199 15.15 1.26 -13.35
N ILE A 200 14.95 1.57 -12.06
CA ILE A 200 14.06 2.62 -11.55
C ILE A 200 14.83 3.50 -10.57
N ALA A 201 14.92 4.79 -10.86
CA ALA A 201 15.46 5.82 -9.98
C ALA A 201 14.31 6.59 -9.32
N TRP A 202 14.16 6.44 -8.00
CA TRP A 202 13.10 7.05 -7.21
C TRP A 202 13.63 8.22 -6.39
N PHE A 203 13.12 9.42 -6.63
CA PHE A 203 13.47 10.64 -5.90
C PHE A 203 12.35 10.99 -4.90
N GLU A 204 12.68 10.97 -3.61
CA GLU A 204 11.80 11.47 -2.54
C GLU A 204 12.02 12.97 -2.36
N GLY A 205 11.11 13.77 -2.94
CA GLY A 205 11.16 15.23 -3.01
C GLY A 205 11.62 15.75 -4.37
N CYS A 206 11.15 16.94 -4.74
CA CYS A 206 11.60 17.65 -5.93
C CYS A 206 12.70 18.67 -5.58
N GLY A 207 13.96 18.25 -5.72
CA GLY A 207 15.13 19.09 -5.44
C GLY A 207 16.21 19.04 -6.53
N GLU A 208 17.41 19.50 -6.18
CA GLU A 208 18.55 19.58 -7.09
C GLU A 208 18.87 18.23 -7.78
N LEU A 209 18.85 17.13 -7.02
CA LEU A 209 19.15 15.80 -7.56
C LEU A 209 18.15 15.38 -8.64
N ALA A 210 16.85 15.66 -8.45
CA ALA A 210 15.81 15.34 -9.43
C ALA A 210 15.98 16.17 -10.70
N VAL A 211 16.35 17.45 -10.56
CA VAL A 211 16.67 18.33 -11.70
C VAL A 211 17.86 17.79 -12.49
N GLU A 212 18.98 17.51 -11.83
CA GLU A 212 20.19 17.04 -12.54
C GLU A 212 20.00 15.65 -13.15
N ALA A 213 19.25 14.76 -12.48
CA ALA A 213 18.88 13.46 -13.02
C ALA A 213 18.00 13.58 -14.28
N SER A 214 17.04 14.52 -14.29
CA SER A 214 16.16 14.74 -15.45
C SER A 214 16.89 15.21 -16.71
N ARG A 215 18.09 15.80 -16.57
CA ARG A 215 18.90 16.28 -17.71
C ARG A 215 19.80 15.23 -18.34
N GLN A 216 19.87 14.04 -17.74
CA GLN A 216 20.72 12.97 -18.23
C GLN A 216 20.06 12.19 -19.37
N ALA A 217 20.89 11.45 -20.10
CA ALA A 217 20.36 10.44 -21.01
C ALA A 217 19.54 9.40 -20.23
N LYS A 218 18.37 9.03 -20.77
CA LYS A 218 17.48 8.03 -20.15
C LYS A 218 18.15 6.65 -20.13
N ASN A 219 18.69 6.30 -18.97
CA ASN A 219 19.25 4.97 -18.68
C ASN A 219 18.36 4.14 -17.75
N CYS A 220 17.49 4.79 -16.98
CA CYS A 220 16.53 4.20 -16.07
C CYS A 220 15.22 4.98 -16.09
N GLU A 221 14.15 4.37 -15.59
CA GLU A 221 12.87 5.03 -15.38
C GLU A 221 12.96 5.96 -14.16
N ILE A 222 12.60 7.23 -14.33
CA ILE A 222 12.68 8.23 -13.25
C ILE A 222 11.29 8.44 -12.62
N ILE A 223 11.22 8.25 -11.31
CA ILE A 223 10.06 8.58 -10.48
C ILE A 223 10.42 9.74 -9.56
N VAL A 224 9.59 10.77 -9.52
CA VAL A 224 9.70 11.86 -8.53
C VAL A 224 8.45 11.82 -7.65
N ARG A 225 8.61 11.62 -6.34
CA ARG A 225 7.53 11.74 -5.35
C ARG A 225 7.62 13.11 -4.68
N MET A 226 6.69 13.99 -5.01
CA MET A 226 6.71 15.41 -4.64
C MET A 226 5.81 15.67 -3.44
N ALA A 227 6.34 16.40 -2.46
CA ALA A 227 5.58 16.91 -1.32
C ALA A 227 4.82 18.20 -1.69
N PRO A 228 3.69 18.53 -1.02
CA PRO A 228 3.00 19.80 -1.24
C PRO A 228 3.91 21.03 -1.07
N ALA A 229 4.88 20.95 -0.16
CA ALA A 229 5.85 22.02 0.09
C ALA A 229 6.73 22.31 -1.14
N ASP A 230 7.09 21.28 -1.91
CA ASP A 230 8.00 21.40 -3.06
C ASP A 230 7.39 22.21 -4.22
N VAL A 231 6.06 22.21 -4.33
CA VAL A 231 5.33 22.96 -5.38
C VAL A 231 5.65 24.45 -5.31
N TYR A 232 5.86 24.98 -4.10
CA TYR A 232 6.16 26.39 -3.88
C TYR A 232 7.64 26.75 -4.12
N GLU A 233 8.52 25.77 -4.27
CA GLU A 233 9.94 25.99 -4.56
C GLU A 233 10.21 26.21 -6.05
N THR A 234 11.42 26.61 -6.43
CA THR A 234 11.77 26.87 -7.85
C THR A 234 12.18 25.60 -8.61
N TRP A 235 12.31 24.46 -7.92
CA TRP A 235 12.74 23.21 -8.54
C TRP A 235 11.79 22.67 -9.60
N PRO A 236 10.45 22.66 -9.42
CA PRO A 236 9.55 22.10 -10.42
C PRO A 236 9.65 22.76 -11.80
N GLU A 237 10.01 24.04 -11.86
CA GLU A 237 10.21 24.77 -13.13
C GLU A 237 11.52 24.41 -13.83
N ARG A 238 12.47 23.80 -13.10
CA ARG A 238 13.81 23.46 -13.59
C ARG A 238 13.96 22.01 -14.04
N VAL A 239 13.00 21.15 -13.70
CA VAL A 239 12.98 19.73 -14.07
C VAL A 239 12.58 19.59 -15.54
N GLU A 240 13.31 18.76 -16.28
CA GLU A 240 12.93 18.34 -17.64
C GLU A 240 11.90 17.21 -17.54
N TRP A 241 10.63 17.58 -17.40
CA TRP A 241 9.54 16.64 -17.11
C TRP A 241 9.32 15.57 -18.19
N GLU A 242 9.68 15.83 -19.44
CA GLU A 242 9.72 14.84 -20.53
C GLU A 242 10.67 13.66 -20.23
N ASN A 243 11.65 13.89 -19.36
CA ASN A 243 12.60 12.89 -18.92
C ASN A 243 12.20 12.17 -17.62
N VAL A 244 11.15 12.63 -16.95
CA VAL A 244 10.56 11.99 -15.77
C VAL A 244 9.40 11.10 -16.21
N ASN A 245 9.50 9.80 -15.92
CA ASN A 245 8.50 8.82 -16.35
C ASN A 245 7.22 8.90 -15.52
N THR A 246 7.32 9.18 -14.22
CA THR A 246 6.16 9.35 -13.34
C THR A 246 6.43 10.37 -12.25
N LEU A 247 5.50 11.32 -12.11
CA LEU A 247 5.43 12.27 -11.00
C LEU A 247 4.31 11.85 -10.06
N ILE A 248 4.66 11.54 -8.81
CA ILE A 248 3.72 11.22 -7.73
C ILE A 248 3.54 12.47 -6.87
N ALA A 249 2.39 13.13 -6.98
CA ALA A 249 2.01 14.23 -6.11
C ALA A 249 1.35 13.70 -4.83
N THR A 250 1.90 14.05 -3.66
CA THR A 250 1.40 13.54 -2.37
C THR A 250 0.32 14.42 -1.71
N GLY A 251 0.04 15.58 -2.30
CA GLY A 251 -1.03 16.48 -1.88
C GLY A 251 -2.38 16.13 -2.51
N ASN A 252 -3.43 16.84 -2.08
CA ASN A 252 -4.76 16.74 -2.69
C ASN A 252 -4.82 17.41 -4.08
N SER A 253 -6.01 17.46 -4.67
CA SER A 253 -6.24 18.06 -5.99
C SER A 253 -5.93 19.56 -6.08
N PHE A 254 -5.94 20.31 -4.97
CA PHE A 254 -5.60 21.74 -4.99
C PHE A 254 -4.12 21.93 -5.33
N PHE A 255 -3.23 21.13 -4.72
CA PHE A 255 -1.79 21.20 -5.04
C PHE A 255 -1.48 20.73 -6.46
N LYS A 256 -2.28 19.79 -6.97
CA LYS A 256 -2.20 19.37 -8.37
C LYS A 256 -2.49 20.54 -9.32
N GLU A 257 -3.55 21.30 -9.05
CA GLU A 257 -3.90 22.51 -9.82
C GLU A 257 -2.79 23.55 -9.75
N GLU A 258 -2.26 23.84 -8.55
CA GLU A 258 -1.16 24.79 -8.36
C GLU A 258 0.11 24.38 -9.13
N LEU A 259 0.44 23.08 -9.14
CA LEU A 259 1.57 22.56 -9.89
C LEU A 259 1.37 22.72 -11.40
N VAL A 260 0.15 22.47 -11.90
CA VAL A 260 -0.20 22.66 -13.31
C VAL A 260 -0.13 24.13 -13.70
N ASP A 261 -0.61 25.02 -12.86
CA ASP A 261 -0.55 26.47 -13.09
C ASP A 261 0.89 26.99 -13.11
N LYS A 262 1.75 26.45 -12.24
CA LYS A 262 3.16 26.85 -12.15
C LYS A 262 4.01 26.36 -13.32
N VAL A 263 3.91 25.08 -13.65
CA VAL A 263 4.80 24.45 -14.63
C VAL A 263 4.23 24.54 -16.05
N GLY A 264 2.90 24.65 -16.20
CA GLY A 264 2.20 24.47 -17.46
C GLY A 264 2.34 23.05 -18.00
N ASP A 265 1.43 22.60 -18.88
CA ASP A 265 1.48 21.35 -19.71
C ASP A 265 2.10 20.06 -19.10
N ILE A 266 2.23 19.98 -17.77
CA ILE A 266 3.03 18.96 -17.06
C ILE A 266 2.42 17.58 -17.23
N GLU A 267 1.09 17.51 -17.29
CA GLU A 267 0.33 16.30 -17.55
C GLU A 267 0.56 15.73 -18.96
N GLN A 268 1.05 16.55 -19.90
CA GLN A 268 1.40 16.11 -21.25
C GLN A 268 2.86 15.63 -21.33
N ARG A 269 3.72 16.12 -20.43
CA ARG A 269 5.16 15.81 -20.40
C ARG A 269 5.51 14.60 -19.54
N THR A 270 4.81 14.41 -18.42
CA THR A 270 5.02 13.29 -17.50
C THR A 270 3.70 12.70 -17.03
N ARG A 271 3.74 11.43 -16.60
CA ARG A 271 2.60 10.78 -15.98
C ARG A 271 2.41 11.32 -14.56
N LEU A 272 1.44 12.22 -14.38
CA LEU A 272 1.09 12.76 -13.07
C LEU A 272 0.06 11.86 -12.36
N VAL A 273 0.44 11.34 -11.19
CA VAL A 273 -0.41 10.51 -10.32
C VAL A 273 -0.54 11.19 -8.96
N THR A 274 -1.75 11.26 -8.42
CA THR A 274 -1.99 11.80 -7.08
C THR A 274 -2.15 10.65 -6.08
N ILE A 275 -1.28 10.58 -5.08
CA ILE A 275 -1.31 9.57 -4.01
C ILE A 275 -1.20 10.28 -2.68
N GLU A 276 -2.34 10.49 -2.02
CA GLU A 276 -2.38 11.14 -0.70
C GLU A 276 -1.68 10.28 0.36
N ARG A 277 -1.00 10.95 1.30
CA ARG A 277 -0.37 10.29 2.45
C ARG A 277 -1.41 9.63 3.34
N GLY A 278 -1.10 8.43 3.82
CA GLY A 278 -1.98 7.68 4.71
C GLY A 278 -1.47 7.57 6.14
N VAL A 279 -2.38 7.32 7.08
CA VAL A 279 -2.11 6.91 8.47
C VAL A 279 -2.44 5.44 8.66
N ASP A 280 -1.67 4.74 9.48
CA ASP A 280 -1.97 3.36 9.87
C ASP A 280 -2.77 3.36 11.17
N THR A 281 -4.09 3.26 11.05
CA THR A 281 -5.00 3.26 12.20
C THR A 281 -4.89 2.00 13.06
N SER A 282 -4.29 0.91 12.56
CA SER A 282 -4.07 -0.31 13.34
C SER A 282 -3.03 -0.13 14.44
N LEU A 283 -2.09 0.82 14.26
CA LEU A 283 -1.10 1.20 15.24
C LEU A 283 -1.62 2.23 16.26
N LEU A 284 -2.82 2.81 16.02
CA LEU A 284 -3.40 3.87 16.84
C LEU A 284 -4.43 3.32 17.83
N GLU A 285 -4.18 3.55 19.13
CA GLU A 285 -5.04 3.13 20.23
C GLU A 285 -6.30 4.01 20.29
N PHE A 286 -7.41 3.51 19.73
CA PHE A 286 -8.69 4.20 19.81
C PHE A 286 -9.19 4.26 21.26
N THR A 287 -9.62 5.45 21.69
CA THR A 287 -10.41 5.62 22.91
C THR A 287 -11.69 6.37 22.55
N ASP A 288 -12.83 5.94 23.09
CA ASP A 288 -14.06 6.72 23.03
C ASP A 288 -13.95 7.92 24.00
N LYS A 289 -13.29 8.98 23.53
CA LYS A 289 -13.01 10.19 24.31
C LYS A 289 -14.31 10.98 24.57
N HIS A 290 -14.29 11.74 25.64
CA HIS A 290 -15.31 12.75 25.90
C HIS A 290 -14.71 14.16 25.80
N ARG A 291 -15.55 15.18 25.86
CA ARG A 291 -15.07 16.56 25.92
C ARG A 291 -14.14 16.75 27.12
N GLY A 292 -13.01 17.41 26.88
CA GLY A 292 -12.04 17.74 27.92
C GLY A 292 -11.36 19.07 27.66
N ARG A 293 -10.15 19.26 28.21
CA ARG A 293 -9.49 20.59 28.25
C ARG A 293 -8.05 20.60 27.76
N ARG A 294 -7.63 19.52 27.10
CA ARG A 294 -6.24 19.35 26.64
C ARG A 294 -6.20 19.25 25.13
N ILE A 295 -5.48 20.18 24.51
CA ILE A 295 -5.39 20.38 23.07
C ILE A 295 -3.99 19.99 22.63
N ALA A 296 -3.90 19.14 21.62
CA ALA A 296 -2.65 18.66 21.01
C ALA A 296 -2.40 19.39 19.69
N CYS A 297 -1.17 19.82 19.46
CA CYS A 297 -0.67 20.26 18.16
C CYS A 297 0.54 19.40 17.82
N VAL A 298 0.54 18.73 16.66
CA VAL A 298 1.57 17.77 16.27
C VAL A 298 2.24 18.25 14.99
N GLY A 299 3.58 18.18 14.96
CA GLY A 299 4.40 18.61 13.84
C GLY A 299 5.49 19.59 14.27
N ASP A 300 6.55 19.66 13.45
CA ASP A 300 7.66 20.58 13.70
C ASP A 300 7.18 22.04 13.57
N LEU A 301 7.63 22.88 14.49
CA LEU A 301 7.24 24.28 14.63
C LEU A 301 8.07 25.15 13.68
N SER A 302 7.45 25.51 12.57
CA SER A 302 7.99 26.37 11.51
C SER A 302 7.14 27.62 11.29
N GLY A 303 7.68 28.58 10.53
CA GLY A 303 6.87 29.69 10.00
C GLY A 303 5.65 29.21 9.20
N LYS A 304 5.77 28.09 8.47
CA LYS A 304 4.67 27.47 7.70
C LYS A 304 3.61 26.83 8.60
N SER A 305 4.00 26.22 9.72
CA SER A 305 3.07 25.66 10.72
C SER A 305 2.28 26.74 11.49
N ASN A 306 2.74 28.00 11.41
CA ASN A 306 2.10 29.18 11.96
C ASN A 306 1.64 29.01 13.43
N PRO A 307 2.57 28.69 14.36
CA PRO A 307 2.25 28.49 15.77
C PRO A 307 1.71 29.77 16.43
N MET A 308 2.03 30.93 15.87
CA MET A 308 1.55 32.21 16.37
C MET A 308 0.05 32.38 16.30
N PHE A 309 -0.55 31.97 15.20
CA PHE A 309 -2.00 32.02 15.07
C PHE A 309 -2.67 31.10 16.11
N LEU A 310 -2.06 29.92 16.36
CA LEU A 310 -2.53 29.03 17.43
C LEU A 310 -2.39 29.66 18.82
N LEU A 311 -1.30 30.39 19.10
CA LEU A 311 -1.15 31.11 20.38
C LEU A 311 -2.21 32.20 20.56
N GLN A 312 -2.61 32.91 19.51
CA GLN A 312 -3.70 33.88 19.57
C GLN A 312 -5.05 33.21 19.83
N CYS A 313 -5.31 32.08 19.15
CA CYS A 313 -6.48 31.24 19.42
C CYS A 313 -6.50 30.76 20.88
N MET A 314 -5.35 30.30 21.38
CA MET A 314 -5.21 29.82 22.75
C MET A 314 -5.35 30.94 23.78
N GLN A 315 -4.85 32.15 23.51
CA GLN A 315 -5.04 33.31 24.37
C GLN A 315 -6.52 33.67 24.52
N LYS A 316 -7.26 33.67 23.41
CA LYS A 316 -8.70 33.92 23.45
C LYS A 316 -9.44 32.82 24.20
N LEU A 317 -9.10 31.55 23.95
CA LEU A 317 -9.71 30.43 24.67
C LEU A 317 -9.41 30.50 26.17
N HIS A 318 -8.18 30.83 26.55
CA HIS A 318 -7.76 30.98 27.94
C HIS A 318 -8.52 32.12 28.65
N TYR A 319 -8.85 33.20 27.94
CA TYR A 319 -9.69 34.27 28.46
C TYR A 319 -11.14 33.80 28.73
N LEU A 320 -11.67 32.92 27.88
CA LEU A 320 -13.03 32.37 28.03
C LEU A 320 -13.12 31.27 29.08
N ASP A 321 -12.13 30.37 29.11
CA ASP A 321 -12.00 29.27 30.06
C ASP A 321 -10.50 29.02 30.36
N ALA A 322 -10.09 29.41 31.57
CA ALA A 322 -8.70 29.37 31.99
C ALA A 322 -8.16 27.95 32.21
N ASP A 323 -9.00 26.90 32.20
CA ASP A 323 -8.59 25.52 32.48
C ASP A 323 -8.04 24.78 31.24
N TYR A 324 -8.22 25.34 30.03
CA TYR A 324 -7.67 24.74 28.82
C TYR A 324 -6.14 24.82 28.77
N ARG A 325 -5.51 23.78 28.22
CA ARG A 325 -4.05 23.65 28.07
C ARG A 325 -3.69 23.18 26.66
N LEU A 326 -2.62 23.75 26.11
CA LEU A 326 -2.10 23.45 24.78
C LEU A 326 -0.74 22.75 24.87
N TYR A 327 -0.58 21.67 24.11
CA TYR A 327 0.63 20.84 24.10
C TYR A 327 1.13 20.68 22.67
N PHE A 328 2.37 21.07 22.43
CA PHE A 328 3.06 20.87 21.15
C PHE A 328 3.92 19.60 21.20
N ALA A 329 3.76 18.75 20.19
CA ALA A 329 4.60 17.60 19.91
C ALA A 329 5.37 17.84 18.60
N GLY A 330 6.62 18.26 18.71
CA GLY A 330 7.49 18.60 17.58
C GLY A 330 8.71 19.39 18.00
N GLU A 331 9.64 19.58 17.08
CA GLU A 331 10.84 20.39 17.28
C GLU A 331 10.71 21.74 16.58
N PHE A 332 11.43 22.76 17.07
CA PHE A 332 11.53 24.03 16.36
C PHE A 332 12.45 23.88 15.16
N GLU A 333 12.02 24.33 13.99
CA GLU A 333 12.81 24.28 12.75
C GLU A 333 14.08 25.14 12.89
N ASP A 334 13.93 26.33 13.46
CA ASP A 334 15.04 27.25 13.67
C ASP A 334 14.94 28.03 15.00
N LYS A 335 16.09 28.60 15.39
CA LYS A 335 16.24 29.34 16.66
C LYS A 335 15.44 30.64 16.70
N ALA A 336 15.22 31.30 15.57
CA ALA A 336 14.46 32.55 15.54
C ALA A 336 12.97 32.27 15.79
N VAL A 337 12.42 31.23 15.17
CA VAL A 337 11.05 30.76 15.45
C VAL A 337 10.91 30.34 16.91
N GLU A 338 11.86 29.57 17.46
CA GLU A 338 11.84 29.20 18.88
C GLU A 338 11.80 30.42 19.80
N GLN A 339 12.73 31.37 19.61
CA GLN A 339 12.80 32.58 20.44
C GLN A 339 11.51 33.40 20.36
N TYR A 340 10.97 33.56 19.16
CA TYR A 340 9.76 34.33 18.94
C TYR A 340 8.53 33.66 19.59
N VAL A 341 8.32 32.37 19.37
CA VAL A 341 7.19 31.63 19.95
C VAL A 341 7.25 31.66 21.47
N ARG A 342 8.43 31.42 22.07
CA ARG A 342 8.61 31.48 23.53
C ARG A 342 8.35 32.88 24.09
N TYR A 343 8.85 33.92 23.43
CA TYR A 343 8.57 35.31 23.81
C TYR A 343 7.07 35.61 23.77
N MET A 344 6.37 35.13 22.74
CA MET A 344 4.94 35.37 22.59
C MET A 344 4.09 34.60 23.61
N VAL A 345 4.52 33.43 24.07
CA VAL A 345 3.88 32.74 25.22
C VAL A 345 3.91 33.64 26.45
N GLU A 346 5.06 34.26 26.76
CA GLU A 346 5.18 35.21 27.89
C GLU A 346 4.32 36.46 27.67
N ALA A 347 4.42 37.09 26.49
CA ALA A 347 3.73 38.34 26.18
C ALA A 347 2.20 38.21 26.19
N LEU A 348 1.68 37.04 25.83
CA LEU A 348 0.24 36.75 25.81
C LEU A 348 -0.29 36.24 27.16
N GLY A 349 0.56 36.14 28.20
CA GLY A 349 0.16 35.64 29.50
C GLY A 349 -0.18 34.13 29.51
N LEU A 350 0.46 33.36 28.63
CA LEU A 350 0.31 31.92 28.51
C LEU A 350 1.37 31.05 29.23
N PRO A 351 2.29 31.55 30.10
CA PRO A 351 3.13 30.66 30.91
C PRO A 351 2.30 29.68 31.75
N GLY A 352 2.65 28.39 31.73
CA GLY A 352 1.90 27.32 32.42
C GLY A 352 0.59 26.91 31.73
N VAL A 353 0.27 27.51 30.58
CA VAL A 353 -0.86 27.16 29.72
C VAL A 353 -0.42 26.38 28.48
N VAL A 354 0.72 26.79 27.90
CA VAL A 354 1.32 26.21 26.69
C VAL A 354 2.55 25.39 27.06
N PHE A 355 2.64 24.18 26.52
CA PHE A 355 3.74 23.24 26.76
C PHE A 355 4.38 22.77 25.45
N PHE A 356 5.69 22.56 25.47
CA PHE A 356 6.48 22.07 24.34
C PHE A 356 7.14 20.75 24.75
N ASP A 357 6.57 19.63 24.30
CA ASP A 357 6.96 18.28 24.75
C ASP A 357 8.04 17.64 23.86
N GLY A 358 8.45 18.30 22.77
CA GLY A 358 9.36 17.73 21.78
C GLY A 358 8.71 16.60 20.98
N LYS A 359 9.51 15.73 20.36
CA LYS A 359 9.00 14.53 19.65
C LYS A 359 8.70 13.41 20.65
N PRO A 360 7.42 13.03 20.87
CA PRO A 360 7.08 11.97 21.81
C PRO A 360 7.63 10.62 21.33
N LYS A 361 8.14 9.80 22.25
CA LYS A 361 8.59 8.44 21.91
C LYS A 361 7.45 7.50 21.52
N ASN A 362 6.25 7.75 22.04
CA ASN A 362 5.06 6.96 21.76
C ASN A 362 3.86 7.91 21.69
N MET A 363 3.29 8.01 20.49
CA MET A 363 2.21 8.94 20.23
C MET A 363 0.89 8.53 20.90
N ASN A 364 0.59 7.23 21.01
CA ASN A 364 -0.61 6.74 21.70
C ASN A 364 -0.63 7.15 23.18
N ILE A 365 0.50 7.00 23.88
CA ILE A 365 0.62 7.42 25.28
C ILE A 365 0.44 8.93 25.39
N TRP A 366 1.02 9.70 24.47
CA TRP A 366 0.94 11.16 24.50
C TRP A 366 -0.46 11.70 24.18
N PHE A 367 -1.21 11.06 23.28
CA PHE A 367 -2.60 11.39 22.97
C PHE A 367 -3.60 10.92 24.04
N ARG A 368 -3.22 9.97 24.91
CA ARG A 368 -4.16 9.31 25.84
C ARG A 368 -4.93 10.29 26.73
N ASP A 369 -4.33 11.41 27.15
CA ASP A 369 -4.97 12.42 27.98
C ASP A 369 -5.42 13.67 27.20
N LYS A 370 -5.31 13.67 25.87
CA LYS A 370 -5.72 14.77 24.99
C LYS A 370 -7.11 14.54 24.42
N HIS A 371 -7.76 15.64 24.01
CA HIS A 371 -9.16 15.64 23.58
C HIS A 371 -9.33 16.34 22.22
N TYR A 372 -8.48 17.30 21.91
CA TYR A 372 -8.52 18.00 20.63
C TYR A 372 -7.18 17.88 19.95
N VAL A 373 -7.17 17.82 18.63
CA VAL A 373 -5.96 17.90 17.81
C VAL A 373 -6.11 19.04 16.82
N VAL A 374 -5.10 19.92 16.75
CA VAL A 374 -5.17 21.15 15.97
C VAL A 374 -4.00 21.28 15.00
N ALA A 375 -4.26 21.82 13.81
CA ALA A 375 -3.26 22.32 12.88
C ALA A 375 -3.62 23.74 12.43
N THR A 376 -2.65 24.66 12.52
CA THR A 376 -2.80 26.08 12.12
C THR A 376 -1.94 26.47 10.93
N GLY A 377 -1.33 25.49 10.27
CA GLY A 377 -0.43 25.71 9.15
C GLY A 377 -1.09 26.46 8.00
N ILE A 378 -0.25 27.09 7.19
CA ILE A 378 -0.65 27.72 5.91
C ILE A 378 -0.62 26.70 4.74
N THR A 379 -0.16 25.48 5.00
CA THR A 379 -0.05 24.33 4.09
C THR A 379 -0.54 23.04 4.78
N GLN A 380 -0.54 21.92 4.04
CA GLN A 380 -0.99 20.60 4.51
C GLN A 380 -0.02 19.91 5.51
N ASP A 381 1.16 20.47 5.79
CA ASP A 381 2.24 19.78 6.54
C ASP A 381 1.82 19.27 7.93
N GLY A 382 0.87 19.94 8.59
CA GLY A 382 0.34 19.53 9.91
C GLY A 382 -0.79 18.49 9.89
N ILE A 383 -1.28 18.09 8.72
CA ILE A 383 -2.48 17.25 8.61
C ILE A 383 -2.24 15.82 9.08
N MET A 384 -1.03 15.27 8.92
CA MET A 384 -0.74 13.91 9.36
C MET A 384 -0.96 13.74 10.87
N GLY A 385 -0.48 14.69 11.67
CA GLY A 385 -0.71 14.68 13.12
C GLY A 385 -2.18 14.82 13.51
N VAL A 386 -2.97 15.57 12.71
CA VAL A 386 -4.43 15.66 12.88
C VAL A 386 -5.08 14.31 12.60
N LEU A 387 -4.72 13.63 11.51
CA LEU A 387 -5.26 12.31 11.15
C LEU A 387 -4.91 11.25 12.20
N GLU A 388 -3.70 11.27 12.75
CA GLU A 388 -3.31 10.40 13.86
C GLU A 388 -4.14 10.67 15.12
N GLY A 389 -4.34 11.94 15.48
CA GLY A 389 -5.20 12.33 16.60
C GLY A 389 -6.65 11.89 16.39
N MET A 390 -7.19 12.06 15.19
CA MET A 390 -8.52 11.56 14.81
C MET A 390 -8.62 10.04 14.97
N GLY A 391 -7.59 9.29 14.56
CA GLY A 391 -7.49 7.84 14.77
C GLY A 391 -7.55 7.43 16.24
N CYS A 392 -7.01 8.26 17.14
CA CYS A 392 -7.08 8.07 18.59
C CYS A 392 -8.39 8.60 19.25
N GLY A 393 -9.30 9.19 18.46
CA GLY A 393 -10.58 9.72 18.94
C GLY A 393 -10.56 11.19 19.40
N LEU A 394 -9.52 11.96 19.05
CA LEU A 394 -9.46 13.40 19.32
C LEU A 394 -10.28 14.17 18.28
N LYS A 395 -10.98 15.22 18.72
CA LYS A 395 -11.70 16.11 17.80
C LYS A 395 -10.71 16.96 16.98
N PRO A 396 -10.77 16.93 15.65
CA PRO A 396 -9.89 17.73 14.81
C PRO A 396 -10.36 19.18 14.70
N LEU A 397 -9.40 20.10 14.64
CA LEU A 397 -9.59 21.50 14.29
C LEU A 397 -8.47 21.92 13.34
N VAL A 398 -8.81 22.43 12.16
CA VAL A 398 -7.83 22.76 11.12
C VAL A 398 -8.09 24.18 10.61
N HIS A 399 -7.04 24.99 10.58
CA HIS A 399 -7.12 26.31 9.97
C HIS A 399 -7.44 26.16 8.48
N ASN A 400 -8.36 26.97 7.96
CA ASN A 400 -8.85 26.90 6.59
C ASN A 400 -7.84 27.47 5.57
N PHE A 401 -6.71 26.80 5.41
CA PHE A 401 -5.71 27.11 4.38
C PHE A 401 -6.21 26.71 2.98
N PRO A 402 -5.59 27.22 1.90
CA PRO A 402 -5.97 26.85 0.53
C PRO A 402 -5.95 25.32 0.30
N GLY A 403 -7.10 24.75 -0.04
CA GLY A 403 -7.27 23.31 -0.22
C GLY A 403 -7.72 22.52 1.02
N ALA A 404 -7.81 23.13 2.21
CA ALA A 404 -8.24 22.45 3.44
C ALA A 404 -9.64 21.82 3.33
N GLY A 405 -10.59 22.50 2.67
CA GLY A 405 -11.94 22.00 2.39
C GLY A 405 -12.01 20.76 1.50
N ARG A 406 -10.91 20.41 0.82
CA ARG A 406 -10.80 19.17 0.04
C ARG A 406 -10.32 17.99 0.90
N LEU A 407 -9.71 18.26 2.05
CA LEU A 407 -9.18 17.25 2.97
C LEU A 407 -10.23 16.84 4.01
N LEU A 408 -10.75 17.83 4.72
CA LEU A 408 -11.65 17.61 5.86
C LEU A 408 -12.98 18.35 5.67
N PRO A 409 -14.08 17.81 6.21
CA PRO A 409 -15.37 18.51 6.28
C PRO A 409 -15.25 19.92 6.87
N GLU A 410 -16.05 20.86 6.36
CA GLU A 410 -16.05 22.27 6.78
C GLU A 410 -16.30 22.46 8.28
N GLU A 411 -16.99 21.53 8.93
CA GLU A 411 -17.25 21.55 10.38
C GLU A 411 -15.98 21.46 11.25
N PHE A 412 -14.86 20.99 10.69
CA PHE A 412 -13.56 20.95 11.36
C PHE A 412 -12.65 22.13 10.96
N LEU A 413 -13.12 23.00 10.06
CA LEU A 413 -12.33 24.10 9.53
C LEU A 413 -12.66 25.40 10.26
N PHE A 414 -11.65 26.22 10.54
CA PHE A 414 -11.82 27.52 11.18
C PHE A 414 -10.95 28.60 10.53
N ASN A 415 -11.44 29.84 10.51
CA ASN A 415 -10.70 30.98 9.96
C ASN A 415 -10.21 31.91 11.07
N LEU A 416 -11.00 32.07 12.14
CA LEU A 416 -10.74 33.03 13.21
C LEU A 416 -10.60 32.34 14.57
N ALA A 417 -10.02 33.06 15.54
CA ALA A 417 -9.91 32.59 16.92
C ALA A 417 -11.29 32.37 17.57
N GLU A 418 -12.29 33.16 17.17
CA GLU A 418 -13.71 33.01 17.53
C GLU A 418 -14.26 31.64 17.11
N ASP A 419 -14.04 31.26 15.86
CA ASP A 419 -14.49 30.00 15.29
C ASP A 419 -13.84 28.82 16.03
N PHE A 420 -12.52 28.91 16.25
CA PHE A 420 -11.75 27.93 17.02
C PHE A 420 -12.34 27.73 18.43
N CYS A 421 -12.57 28.82 19.15
CA CYS A 421 -13.16 28.77 20.48
C CYS A 421 -14.58 28.18 20.43
N GLY A 422 -15.40 28.58 19.46
CA GLY A 422 -16.75 28.04 19.28
C GLY A 422 -16.76 26.52 19.07
N GLN A 423 -15.87 26.01 18.22
CA GLN A 423 -15.76 24.58 17.96
C GLN A 423 -15.30 23.78 19.18
N ILE A 424 -14.35 24.30 19.96
CA ILE A 424 -13.87 23.65 21.19
C ILE A 424 -14.95 23.67 22.28
N LEU A 425 -15.67 24.78 22.41
CA LEU A 425 -16.68 24.96 23.46
C LEU A 425 -18.03 24.30 23.12
N SER A 426 -18.26 23.93 21.86
CA SER A 426 -19.46 23.20 21.43
C SER A 426 -19.60 21.83 22.10
N ASP A 427 -20.86 21.38 22.24
CA ASP A 427 -21.19 20.08 22.83
C ASP A 427 -20.97 18.89 21.86
N SER A 428 -20.74 19.16 20.57
CA SER A 428 -20.54 18.11 19.57
C SER A 428 -19.17 17.45 19.72
N TYR A 429 -19.16 16.16 20.05
CA TYR A 429 -17.94 15.36 20.20
C TYR A 429 -18.19 13.89 19.82
N LYS A 430 -17.62 13.44 18.70
CA LYS A 430 -17.93 12.13 18.09
C LYS A 430 -16.68 11.34 17.65
N PRO A 431 -15.97 10.68 18.59
CA PRO A 431 -14.69 10.00 18.34
C PRO A 431 -14.72 8.99 17.20
N ALA A 432 -15.77 8.18 17.13
CA ALA A 432 -15.92 7.15 16.12
C ALA A 432 -16.02 7.74 14.71
N GLU A 433 -16.75 8.85 14.53
CA GLU A 433 -16.84 9.53 13.23
C GLU A 433 -15.49 10.10 12.79
N TYR A 434 -14.69 10.61 13.72
CA TYR A 434 -13.35 11.13 13.41
C TYR A 434 -12.41 10.03 12.94
N ARG A 435 -12.38 8.90 13.66
CA ARG A 435 -11.57 7.73 13.27
C ARG A 435 -12.01 7.17 11.92
N ASP A 436 -13.32 7.07 11.69
CA ASP A 436 -13.89 6.59 10.43
C ASP A 436 -13.42 7.41 9.22
N ILE A 437 -13.33 8.74 9.37
CA ILE A 437 -12.81 9.62 8.31
C ILE A 437 -11.33 9.32 8.02
N ALA A 438 -10.51 9.24 9.07
CA ALA A 438 -9.08 8.93 8.93
C ALA A 438 -8.86 7.56 8.30
N GLU A 439 -9.60 6.54 8.74
CA GLU A 439 -9.47 5.16 8.26
C GLU A 439 -9.97 4.99 6.81
N LYS A 440 -11.15 5.51 6.48
CA LYS A 440 -11.76 5.29 5.16
C LYS A 440 -11.09 6.14 4.07
N ARG A 441 -10.72 7.39 4.37
CA ARG A 441 -10.14 8.30 3.38
C ARG A 441 -8.63 8.23 3.33
N TYR A 442 -7.97 8.13 4.48
CA TYR A 442 -6.52 8.28 4.63
C TYR A 442 -5.85 7.02 5.18
N SER A 443 -6.33 5.82 4.87
CA SER A 443 -5.62 4.60 5.28
C SER A 443 -4.27 4.48 4.59
N ARG A 444 -3.24 4.04 5.33
CA ARG A 444 -1.93 3.66 4.79
C ARG A 444 -2.04 2.63 3.65
N MET A 445 -2.99 1.71 3.73
CA MET A 445 -3.25 0.71 2.69
C MET A 445 -3.57 1.33 1.32
N ARG A 446 -4.23 2.50 1.27
CA ARG A 446 -4.54 3.18 0.00
C ARG A 446 -3.30 3.80 -0.61
N GLU A 447 -2.44 4.41 0.22
CA GLU A 447 -1.16 4.98 -0.22
C GLU A 447 -0.26 3.89 -0.83
N THR A 448 -0.04 2.80 -0.09
CA THR A 448 0.83 1.71 -0.54
C THR A 448 0.26 0.98 -1.75
N ARG A 449 -1.06 0.84 -1.84
CA ARG A 449 -1.72 0.32 -3.05
C ARG A 449 -1.46 1.20 -4.27
N GLY A 450 -1.63 2.52 -4.15
CA GLY A 450 -1.36 3.45 -5.24
C GLY A 450 0.09 3.38 -5.71
N ILE A 451 1.03 3.28 -4.77
CA ILE A 451 2.47 3.12 -5.07
C ILE A 451 2.72 1.81 -5.81
N ASN A 452 2.12 0.71 -5.36
CA ASN A 452 2.26 -0.58 -6.03
C ASN A 452 1.67 -0.56 -7.45
N GLU A 453 0.54 0.11 -7.67
CA GLU A 453 -0.06 0.26 -9.01
C GLU A 453 0.87 1.02 -9.97
N VAL A 454 1.59 2.05 -9.48
CA VAL A 454 2.62 2.76 -10.24
C VAL A 454 3.78 1.81 -10.60
N LEU A 455 4.32 1.09 -9.61
CA LEU A 455 5.46 0.21 -9.81
C LEU A 455 5.16 -0.97 -10.75
N VAL A 456 4.01 -1.62 -10.60
CA VAL A 456 3.56 -2.71 -11.49
C VAL A 456 3.46 -2.24 -12.94
N ARG A 457 2.99 -1.01 -13.15
CA ARG A 457 2.89 -0.42 -14.48
C ARG A 457 4.27 -0.17 -15.08
N ILE A 458 5.19 0.42 -14.32
CA ILE A 458 6.56 0.67 -14.77
C ILE A 458 7.29 -0.65 -15.06
N GLU A 459 7.13 -1.66 -14.22
CA GLU A 459 7.66 -3.00 -14.46
C GLU A 459 7.16 -3.60 -15.78
N LYS A 460 5.87 -3.43 -16.08
CA LYS A 460 5.30 -3.85 -17.37
C LYS A 460 5.93 -3.08 -18.53
N ASP A 461 6.05 -1.76 -18.41
CA ASP A 461 6.63 -0.89 -19.44
C ASP A 461 8.10 -1.30 -19.72
N ILE A 462 8.91 -1.54 -18.68
CA ILE A 462 10.31 -2.04 -18.78
C ILE A 462 10.38 -3.42 -19.46
N THR A 463 9.48 -4.33 -19.08
CA THR A 463 9.45 -5.70 -19.60
C THR A 463 9.09 -5.70 -21.09
N GLU A 464 8.12 -4.88 -21.51
CA GLU A 464 7.72 -4.74 -22.91
C GLU A 464 8.83 -4.13 -23.77
N GLN A 465 9.51 -3.09 -23.28
CA GLN A 465 10.67 -2.49 -23.96
C GLN A 465 11.80 -3.51 -24.15
N SER A 466 12.12 -4.28 -23.10
CA SER A 466 13.14 -5.33 -23.15
C SER A 466 12.79 -6.40 -24.19
N ARG A 467 11.52 -6.79 -24.27
CA ARG A 467 11.02 -7.76 -25.27
C ARG A 467 11.12 -7.22 -26.70
N LEU A 468 10.79 -5.95 -26.92
CA LEU A 468 10.92 -5.30 -28.22
C LEU A 468 12.39 -5.23 -28.68
N LEU A 469 13.31 -4.89 -27.78
CA LEU A 469 14.75 -4.88 -28.07
C LEU A 469 15.28 -6.28 -28.41
N GLN A 470 14.82 -7.32 -27.71
CA GLN A 470 15.16 -8.71 -28.02
C GLN A 470 14.60 -9.15 -29.38
N SER A 471 13.37 -8.75 -29.73
CA SER A 471 12.75 -9.06 -31.02
C SER A 471 13.38 -8.33 -32.23
N ARG A 472 14.10 -7.23 -31.98
CA ARG A 472 14.78 -6.41 -32.99
C ARG A 472 16.23 -6.81 -33.23
N ARG A 473 16.77 -7.81 -32.51
CA ARG A 473 18.09 -8.37 -32.86
C ARG A 473 18.00 -9.01 -34.25
N PRO A 474 18.82 -8.61 -35.23
CA PRO A 474 18.81 -9.24 -36.54
C PRO A 474 19.14 -10.73 -36.41
N ILE A 475 18.48 -11.56 -37.22
CA ILE A 475 18.84 -12.95 -37.46
C ILE A 475 20.23 -12.95 -38.10
N GLN A 476 21.28 -12.85 -37.29
CA GLN A 476 22.67 -12.92 -37.76
C GLN A 476 23.50 -13.96 -37.01
N ASP A 477 22.90 -14.69 -36.06
CA ASP A 477 23.57 -15.73 -35.26
C ASP A 477 23.03 -17.16 -35.50
N GLN A 478 22.29 -17.40 -36.58
CA GLN A 478 21.89 -18.77 -36.98
C GLN A 478 22.70 -19.38 -38.14
N PHE A 479 23.69 -18.68 -38.67
CA PHE A 479 24.63 -19.24 -39.67
C PHE A 479 26.07 -19.05 -39.23
N ASN A 480 26.48 -19.72 -38.15
CA ASN A 480 27.91 -19.93 -37.91
C ASN A 480 28.18 -21.26 -37.19
N ASN A 481 27.49 -22.32 -37.63
CA ASN A 481 27.78 -23.68 -37.19
C ASN A 481 27.77 -24.67 -38.37
N TYR A 482 28.63 -24.41 -39.37
CA TYR A 482 29.18 -25.46 -40.24
C TYR A 482 30.64 -25.13 -40.54
N GLY A 483 31.52 -26.00 -40.05
CA GLY A 483 32.96 -25.92 -40.29
C GLY A 483 33.36 -26.28 -41.72
N THR A 484 34.27 -25.46 -42.26
CA THR A 484 35.42 -25.80 -43.12
C THR A 484 35.29 -26.89 -44.20
N VAL A 485 35.33 -26.46 -45.47
CA VAL A 485 36.18 -26.95 -46.60
C VAL A 485 36.21 -25.75 -47.58
N GLY A 486 37.31 -25.11 -47.96
CA GLY A 486 38.48 -25.60 -48.69
C GLY A 486 38.52 -24.90 -50.06
N ASP A 487 39.53 -24.05 -50.24
CA ASP A 487 40.18 -23.52 -51.46
C ASP A 487 39.44 -23.15 -52.76
N ASP A 488 39.94 -22.03 -53.30
CA ASP A 488 40.19 -21.71 -54.71
C ASP A 488 39.20 -20.86 -55.55
N MET A 489 39.82 -19.80 -56.09
CA MET A 489 39.64 -19.20 -57.43
C MET A 489 38.48 -18.22 -57.69
N ASN A 490 38.86 -16.93 -57.65
CA ASN A 490 38.94 -16.02 -58.79
C ASN A 490 37.66 -15.62 -59.59
N GLN A 491 37.64 -14.32 -59.92
CA GLN A 491 36.92 -13.62 -60.98
C GLN A 491 35.52 -13.04 -60.67
N GLY A 492 35.49 -11.71 -60.57
CA GLY A 492 34.96 -10.93 -61.70
C GLY A 492 33.53 -10.39 -61.58
N GLN A 493 33.45 -9.06 -61.77
CA GLN A 493 32.31 -8.30 -62.30
C GLN A 493 31.18 -7.90 -61.33
N LYS A 494 31.30 -6.65 -60.85
CA LYS A 494 30.18 -5.71 -60.82
C LYS A 494 29.61 -5.52 -62.23
N PRO A 495 28.31 -5.20 -62.33
CA PRO A 495 28.00 -3.91 -62.94
C PRO A 495 27.02 -3.07 -62.14
N GLU A 496 27.45 -1.82 -62.09
CA GLU A 496 26.83 -0.52 -61.90
C GLU A 496 25.46 -0.23 -62.57
N TYR A 497 24.81 0.80 -62.00
CA TYR A 497 23.83 1.76 -62.52
C TYR A 497 22.32 1.46 -62.53
N GLY A 498 21.58 2.46 -62.01
CA GLY A 498 20.47 3.05 -62.76
C GLY A 498 19.22 3.37 -61.96
N ALA A 499 19.16 4.58 -61.40
CA ALA A 499 17.91 5.21 -60.99
C ALA A 499 17.15 5.75 -62.22
N SER A 500 15.83 5.54 -62.29
CA SER A 500 14.84 6.55 -62.71
C SER A 500 13.41 6.00 -62.77
N ASP A 501 12.51 6.75 -62.14
CA ASP A 501 11.09 7.02 -62.42
C ASP A 501 10.26 6.05 -63.26
N TYR A 502 9.09 5.66 -62.74
CA TYR A 502 7.81 5.81 -63.45
C TYR A 502 6.62 5.80 -62.49
N SER A 503 5.70 6.72 -62.74
CA SER A 503 4.41 6.93 -62.07
C SER A 503 3.27 6.11 -62.68
N ARG A 504 2.29 5.73 -61.84
CA ARG A 504 0.83 5.56 -62.08
C ARG A 504 0.33 4.53 -63.11
N THR A 505 -0.44 3.52 -62.66
CA THR A 505 -1.93 3.44 -62.75
C THR A 505 -2.50 2.05 -62.35
N ASP A 506 -3.49 2.10 -61.45
CA ASP A 506 -4.78 1.38 -61.34
C ASP A 506 -4.98 -0.16 -61.35
N GLY A 507 -5.77 -0.59 -60.35
CA GLY A 507 -6.70 -1.75 -60.31
C GLY A 507 -6.07 -3.10 -59.92
N GLU A 508 -6.59 -3.94 -59.01
CA GLU A 508 -7.91 -4.12 -58.43
C GLU A 508 -7.83 -5.17 -57.27
N VAL A 509 -8.67 -4.98 -56.23
CA VAL A 509 -9.42 -6.00 -55.44
C VAL A 509 -8.70 -6.97 -54.45
N LEU A 510 -8.85 -6.63 -53.14
CA LEU A 510 -9.21 -7.39 -51.89
C LEU A 510 -9.04 -8.94 -51.76
N PRO A 511 -8.99 -9.56 -50.54
CA PRO A 511 -9.19 -9.00 -49.18
C PRO A 511 -8.13 -9.38 -48.12
N ALA A 512 -7.97 -8.54 -47.10
CA ALA A 512 -7.47 -8.92 -45.78
C ALA A 512 -8.66 -9.00 -44.83
N ASN A 513 -8.81 -10.13 -44.14
CA ASN A 513 -9.84 -10.31 -43.12
C ASN A 513 -9.20 -10.18 -41.74
N ASP A 514 -9.75 -9.23 -41.00
CA ASP A 514 -9.55 -8.96 -39.58
C ASP A 514 -9.88 -10.16 -38.69
N ASN A 515 -9.18 -10.23 -37.56
CA ASN A 515 -9.83 -10.57 -36.30
C ASN A 515 -9.04 -9.99 -35.12
N SER A 516 -9.33 -8.73 -34.82
CA SER A 516 -9.06 -8.08 -33.53
C SER A 516 -10.39 -7.58 -32.99
N GLN A 517 -10.82 -8.17 -31.87
CA GLN A 517 -12.04 -7.82 -31.13
C GLN A 517 -11.91 -8.61 -29.81
N TRP A 518 -11.98 -8.05 -28.60
CA TRP A 518 -12.90 -7.04 -28.07
C TRP A 518 -12.31 -6.34 -26.82
N SER A 519 -12.51 -5.02 -26.73
CA SER A 519 -12.65 -4.29 -25.46
C SER A 519 -13.79 -3.28 -25.57
N GLU A 520 -14.63 -3.30 -24.54
CA GLU A 520 -15.53 -2.24 -24.04
C GLU A 520 -16.81 -1.87 -24.79
N ALA A 521 -17.92 -1.98 -24.04
CA ALA A 521 -19.16 -1.25 -24.28
C ALA A 521 -19.59 -0.57 -22.97
N ALA A 522 -19.51 0.76 -22.97
CA ALA A 522 -20.38 1.65 -22.21
C ALA A 522 -21.29 2.35 -23.23
N GLY A 523 -22.60 2.23 -23.08
CA GLY A 523 -23.60 3.11 -23.74
C GLY A 523 -24.06 4.15 -22.73
N GLY A 524 -24.48 5.37 -23.08
CA GLY A 524 -24.88 5.96 -24.36
C GLY A 524 -26.09 6.86 -24.13
N GLY A 525 -26.14 8.03 -24.77
CA GLY A 525 -27.29 8.97 -24.72
C GLY A 525 -26.96 10.41 -25.15
N VAL A 526 -26.70 10.69 -26.44
CA VAL A 526 -27.62 11.33 -27.44
C VAL A 526 -27.72 12.87 -27.28
N LEU A 527 -26.94 13.67 -28.04
CA LEU A 527 -27.21 14.30 -29.36
C LEU A 527 -28.02 15.62 -29.34
N SER A 528 -27.39 16.74 -29.73
CA SER A 528 -27.72 17.52 -30.95
C SER A 528 -26.93 18.86 -30.99
N GLY A 529 -26.16 19.11 -32.06
CA GLY A 529 -25.57 20.42 -32.41
C GLY A 529 -26.50 21.25 -33.32
N PRO A 530 -25.96 22.08 -34.24
CA PRO A 530 -25.29 23.37 -33.98
C PRO A 530 -25.81 24.50 -34.89
N GLU A 531 -25.58 25.78 -34.54
CA GLU A 531 -25.58 26.88 -35.52
C GLU A 531 -24.53 27.94 -35.17
N ALA A 532 -23.82 28.39 -36.21
CA ALA A 532 -22.75 29.38 -36.18
C ALA A 532 -23.26 30.72 -36.75
N VAL A 533 -22.87 31.85 -36.16
CA VAL A 533 -22.81 33.14 -36.88
C VAL A 533 -21.61 33.98 -36.40
N SER A 534 -20.83 34.40 -37.39
CA SER A 534 -19.71 35.33 -37.35
C SER A 534 -20.19 36.79 -37.28
N SER A 535 -19.52 37.64 -36.49
CA SER A 535 -19.23 39.02 -36.91
C SER A 535 -18.16 39.68 -36.03
N ARG A 536 -17.12 40.22 -36.70
CA ARG A 536 -16.13 41.18 -36.19
C ARG A 536 -16.81 42.50 -35.80
N ILE A 537 -16.26 43.24 -34.82
CA ILE A 537 -15.81 44.66 -34.92
C ILE A 537 -15.46 45.24 -33.52
N SER A 538 -14.23 45.75 -33.45
CA SER A 538 -13.68 46.90 -32.72
C SER A 538 -13.73 47.04 -31.19
N THR A 539 -12.51 47.23 -30.67
CA THR A 539 -12.16 47.89 -29.40
C THR A 539 -12.59 49.36 -29.38
N PRO A 540 -12.77 49.91 -28.17
CA PRO A 540 -11.99 51.09 -27.82
C PRO A 540 -11.43 51.08 -26.39
N THR A 541 -10.20 51.54 -26.29
CA THR A 541 -9.52 52.07 -25.10
C THR A 541 -10.30 53.23 -24.46
N ALA A 542 -10.43 53.23 -23.13
CA ALA A 542 -10.60 54.44 -22.34
C ALA A 542 -9.95 54.26 -20.96
N GLN A 543 -8.93 55.10 -20.69
CA GLN A 543 -8.45 55.42 -19.36
C GLN A 543 -9.56 56.15 -18.58
N THR A 544 -9.72 55.85 -17.30
CA THR A 544 -10.19 56.83 -16.30
C THR A 544 -9.73 56.41 -14.91
N SER A 545 -9.07 57.38 -14.26
CA SER A 545 -8.59 57.40 -12.88
C SER A 545 -9.61 58.09 -11.97
N ALA A 546 -9.91 57.51 -10.81
CA ALA A 546 -10.48 58.10 -9.57
C ALA A 546 -11.00 56.93 -8.71
N GLU A 547 -11.01 56.88 -7.38
CA GLU A 547 -10.59 57.74 -6.29
C GLU A 547 -10.62 56.82 -5.05
N VAL A 548 -9.66 57.00 -4.13
CA VAL A 548 -9.61 56.27 -2.86
C VAL A 548 -10.63 56.89 -1.91
N ILE A 549 -11.66 56.14 -1.51
CA ILE A 549 -12.61 56.52 -0.46
C ILE A 549 -12.11 55.93 0.88
N PRO A 550 -11.81 56.75 1.91
CA PRO A 550 -11.47 56.24 3.22
C PRO A 550 -12.75 55.86 3.99
N ILE A 551 -12.79 54.63 4.49
CA ILE A 551 -13.86 54.14 5.37
C ILE A 551 -13.52 54.55 6.81
N GLU A 552 -14.34 55.43 7.41
CA GLU A 552 -14.26 55.78 8.84
C GLU A 552 -14.87 54.69 9.73
N PRO A 553 -14.39 54.52 10.98
CA PRO A 553 -14.81 53.44 11.87
C PRO A 553 -16.16 53.73 12.55
N ILE A 554 -17.09 52.79 12.42
CA ILE A 554 -18.40 52.78 13.07
C ILE A 554 -18.22 52.51 14.58
N LYS A 555 -18.73 53.42 15.43
CA LYS A 555 -18.82 53.23 16.90
C LYS A 555 -20.00 52.29 17.25
N PRO A 556 -19.88 51.44 18.28
CA PRO A 556 -20.94 50.50 18.66
C PRO A 556 -22.06 51.21 19.43
N GLU A 557 -23.29 51.14 18.89
CA GLU A 557 -24.51 51.51 19.60
C GLU A 557 -24.89 50.43 20.62
N ARG A 558 -25.19 50.87 21.83
CA ARG A 558 -25.68 50.04 22.94
C ARG A 558 -27.12 49.60 22.67
N LEU A 559 -27.32 48.31 22.43
CA LEU A 559 -28.64 47.68 22.50
C LEU A 559 -28.85 47.09 23.89
N ASN A 560 -29.63 47.80 24.70
CA ASN A 560 -30.25 47.28 25.91
C ASN A 560 -31.34 46.28 25.50
N VAL A 561 -31.15 45.00 25.80
CA VAL A 561 -32.22 44.00 25.78
C VAL A 561 -32.58 43.64 27.22
N ILE A 562 -33.85 43.86 27.52
CA ILE A 562 -34.53 43.66 28.78
C ILE A 562 -34.66 42.16 29.05
N ILE A 563 -34.23 41.72 30.24
CA ILE A 563 -34.45 40.37 30.77
C ILE A 563 -35.77 40.40 31.54
N GLU A 564 -36.78 39.65 31.08
CA GLU A 564 -37.93 39.29 31.92
C GLU A 564 -37.72 37.88 32.52
N PRO A 565 -37.97 37.68 33.83
CA PRO A 565 -37.86 36.38 34.47
C PRO A 565 -39.22 35.69 34.50
N ALA A 566 -39.29 34.42 34.09
CA ALA A 566 -40.45 33.57 34.38
C ALA A 566 -40.11 32.61 35.53
N ALA A 567 -40.73 32.86 36.68
CA ALA A 567 -40.72 32.02 37.86
C ALA A 567 -41.92 31.04 37.86
N SER A 568 -41.62 29.80 38.29
CA SER A 568 -42.40 28.88 39.13
C SER A 568 -43.94 28.94 39.22
N ALA A 569 -44.59 27.77 39.05
CA ALA A 569 -45.72 27.26 39.86
C ALA A 569 -46.01 25.80 39.44
N THR A 570 -45.63 24.76 40.20
CA THR A 570 -46.35 24.09 41.31
C THR A 570 -47.56 23.21 40.93
N GLY A 571 -47.51 21.96 41.40
CA GLY A 571 -48.64 21.03 41.60
C GLY A 571 -48.49 19.73 40.80
N GLY A 572 -48.46 18.51 41.34
CA GLY A 572 -48.70 17.96 42.68
C GLY A 572 -49.36 16.57 42.55
N ASN A 573 -48.84 15.58 43.31
CA ASN A 573 -49.41 14.25 43.62
C ASN A 573 -49.54 13.21 42.48
N ALA A 574 -49.42 11.89 42.68
CA ALA A 574 -49.11 11.03 43.83
C ALA A 574 -48.90 9.57 43.30
N GLY A 575 -48.25 8.70 44.08
CA GLY A 575 -48.61 7.28 44.11
C GLY A 575 -47.47 6.25 43.99
N SER A 576 -47.14 5.61 45.13
CA SER A 576 -46.62 4.24 45.33
C SER A 576 -45.33 3.82 44.58
N GLY A 577 -44.21 3.43 45.19
CA GLY A 577 -44.03 2.79 46.49
C GLY A 577 -44.26 1.28 46.39
N THR A 578 -43.21 0.48 46.15
CA THR A 578 -42.80 -0.69 46.97
C THR A 578 -41.48 -1.26 46.44
N ALA A 579 -40.58 -1.52 47.40
CA ALA A 579 -39.23 -2.04 47.27
C ALA A 579 -39.20 -3.59 47.52
N PRO A 580 -38.01 -4.25 47.56
CA PRO A 580 -37.75 -5.68 47.32
C PRO A 580 -37.85 -6.58 48.59
N PRO A 581 -37.46 -7.87 48.55
CA PRO A 581 -36.08 -8.31 48.94
C PRO A 581 -35.56 -9.54 48.13
N GLU A 582 -34.26 -9.71 47.83
CA GLU A 582 -33.09 -10.23 48.60
C GLU A 582 -33.02 -11.75 48.91
N VAL A 583 -31.77 -12.23 49.04
CA VAL A 583 -31.19 -13.54 49.45
C VAL A 583 -30.89 -14.55 48.32
N GLY A 584 -29.69 -15.14 48.12
CA GLY A 584 -28.36 -15.08 48.77
C GLY A 584 -27.47 -16.29 48.38
N TYR A 585 -26.13 -16.12 48.42
CA TYR A 585 -25.01 -17.12 48.36
C TYR A 585 -24.82 -17.93 47.04
N SER A 586 -23.62 -18.33 46.55
CA SER A 586 -22.24 -18.42 47.06
C SER A 586 -21.19 -18.38 45.91
N ALA A 587 -19.91 -18.32 46.28
CA ALA A 587 -18.67 -18.61 45.52
C ALA A 587 -18.81 -19.69 44.41
N ASP A 588 -18.07 -19.73 43.31
CA ASP A 588 -16.62 -19.97 43.25
C ASP A 588 -16.10 -19.88 41.79
N ARG A 589 -14.79 -19.98 41.66
CA ARG A 589 -13.89 -19.95 40.49
C ARG A 589 -14.34 -20.55 39.14
N ASN A 590 -13.67 -20.03 38.11
CA ASN A 590 -13.10 -20.69 36.91
C ASN A 590 -13.70 -20.34 35.53
N GLN A 591 -12.74 -19.95 34.68
CA GLN A 591 -12.75 -19.84 33.22
C GLN A 591 -13.57 -20.93 32.51
N PRO A 592 -14.25 -20.63 31.39
CA PRO A 592 -14.64 -21.66 30.45
C PRO A 592 -13.50 -21.94 29.47
N LYS A 593 -12.88 -23.12 29.63
CA LYS A 593 -12.32 -23.88 28.51
C LYS A 593 -13.51 -24.33 27.65
N ALA A 594 -13.59 -23.85 26.40
CA ALA A 594 -14.52 -24.41 25.43
C ALA A 594 -13.89 -25.65 24.79
N THR A 595 -14.39 -26.80 25.24
CA THR A 595 -14.18 -28.12 24.64
C THR A 595 -14.82 -28.15 23.26
N VAL A 596 -14.02 -28.25 22.20
CA VAL A 596 -14.51 -28.61 20.87
C VAL A 596 -14.69 -30.13 20.87
N GLY A 597 -15.95 -30.56 20.98
CA GLY A 597 -16.35 -31.95 20.93
C GLY A 597 -17.72 -32.06 20.28
N SER A 598 -17.71 -32.68 19.10
CA SER A 598 -18.80 -33.43 18.46
C SER A 598 -20.15 -32.70 18.31
N LEU A 599 -20.44 -32.25 17.08
CA LEU A 599 -21.79 -32.22 16.51
C LEU A 599 -21.68 -32.10 14.99
N VAL A 600 -21.12 -33.13 14.34
CA VAL A 600 -21.38 -33.44 12.93
C VAL A 600 -21.48 -34.96 12.83
N GLU A 601 -22.63 -35.49 13.22
CA GLU A 601 -23.01 -36.85 12.85
C GLU A 601 -24.35 -36.77 12.13
N ARG A 602 -24.37 -37.37 10.93
CA ARG A 602 -25.48 -37.53 9.97
C ARG A 602 -25.57 -36.50 8.84
N SER A 603 -24.55 -36.52 7.99
CA SER A 603 -24.73 -36.57 6.53
C SER A 603 -23.49 -37.27 5.95
N GLY A 604 -23.58 -38.57 5.69
CA GLY A 604 -22.58 -39.25 4.87
C GLY A 604 -22.80 -38.79 3.43
N SER A 605 -21.81 -38.14 2.81
CA SER A 605 -21.93 -37.73 1.41
C SER A 605 -20.66 -37.09 0.90
N ILE A 606 -19.91 -37.76 0.00
CA ILE A 606 -18.92 -37.21 -0.97
C ILE A 606 -17.72 -36.41 -0.40
N SER A 607 -17.84 -35.76 0.75
CA SER A 607 -16.82 -34.99 1.46
C SER A 607 -15.62 -35.85 1.81
N GLU A 608 -15.80 -37.15 2.04
CA GLU A 608 -14.69 -38.09 2.21
C GLU A 608 -13.97 -38.42 0.90
N ILE A 609 -14.64 -38.36 -0.25
CA ILE A 609 -14.04 -38.52 -1.58
C ILE A 609 -13.31 -37.25 -1.99
N ALA A 610 -13.91 -36.08 -1.79
CA ALA A 610 -13.23 -34.79 -1.98
C ALA A 610 -12.02 -34.70 -1.04
N ALA A 611 -12.16 -35.13 0.21
CA ALA A 611 -11.03 -35.27 1.13
C ALA A 611 -10.04 -36.36 0.69
N GLN A 612 -10.44 -37.43 0.01
CA GLN A 612 -9.55 -38.44 -0.57
C GLN A 612 -8.82 -37.93 -1.82
N ALA A 613 -9.45 -37.13 -2.68
CA ALA A 613 -8.84 -36.47 -3.82
C ALA A 613 -7.86 -35.39 -3.36
N VAL A 614 -8.23 -34.61 -2.34
CA VAL A 614 -7.35 -33.66 -1.65
C VAL A 614 -6.21 -34.39 -0.95
N ARG A 615 -6.45 -35.54 -0.28
CA ARG A 615 -5.39 -36.39 0.31
C ARG A 615 -4.51 -37.03 -0.76
N ALA A 616 -5.05 -37.38 -1.93
CA ALA A 616 -4.30 -37.94 -3.06
C ALA A 616 -3.42 -36.87 -3.72
N SER A 617 -3.91 -35.64 -3.85
CA SER A 617 -3.11 -34.48 -4.27
C SER A 617 -2.01 -34.16 -3.25
N ARG A 618 -2.33 -34.20 -1.93
CA ARG A 618 -1.37 -34.07 -0.84
C ARG A 618 -0.31 -35.18 -0.84
N ALA A 619 -0.72 -36.41 -1.13
CA ALA A 619 0.18 -37.56 -1.27
C ALA A 619 1.04 -37.46 -2.52
N LEU A 620 0.52 -36.93 -3.64
CA LEU A 620 1.28 -36.66 -4.86
C LEU A 620 2.34 -35.57 -4.64
N SER A 621 2.01 -34.49 -3.92
CA SER A 621 2.97 -33.47 -3.48
C SER A 621 4.01 -34.02 -2.50
N GLN A 622 3.61 -34.86 -1.53
CA GLN A 622 4.56 -35.53 -0.63
C GLN A 622 5.44 -36.56 -1.33
N THR A 623 4.96 -37.23 -2.38
CA THR A 623 5.82 -38.07 -3.24
C THR A 623 6.73 -37.24 -4.13
N ALA A 624 6.38 -36.00 -4.48
CA ALA A 624 7.30 -35.08 -5.16
C ALA A 624 8.42 -34.59 -4.21
N GLU A 625 8.13 -34.44 -2.91
CA GLU A 625 9.13 -34.22 -1.85
C GLU A 625 10.01 -35.47 -1.63
N GLN A 626 9.44 -36.68 -1.61
CA GLN A 626 10.18 -37.94 -1.47
C GLN A 626 10.98 -38.32 -2.74
N ASN A 627 10.61 -37.82 -3.92
CA ASN A 627 11.32 -38.05 -5.19
C ASN A 627 12.43 -37.02 -5.49
N GLY A 628 12.74 -36.10 -4.55
CA GLY A 628 14.00 -35.36 -4.55
C GLY A 628 14.11 -34.15 -5.47
N ILE A 629 13.03 -33.36 -5.66
CA ILE A 629 13.12 -32.04 -6.32
C ILE A 629 13.35 -30.87 -5.33
N LEU A 630 13.24 -31.11 -4.02
CA LEU A 630 13.79 -30.26 -2.94
C LEU A 630 14.14 -31.18 -1.74
N PRO A 631 15.25 -30.98 -1.00
CA PRO A 631 15.64 -31.91 0.06
C PRO A 631 14.91 -31.62 1.39
N THR A 632 14.25 -32.65 1.96
CA THR A 632 13.62 -32.62 3.29
C THR A 632 14.50 -33.20 4.41
N GLN A 633 14.27 -32.68 5.62
CA GLN A 633 15.04 -32.80 6.87
C GLN A 633 14.98 -34.16 7.61
N SER A 634 15.95 -34.44 8.49
CA SER A 634 15.72 -34.88 9.89
C SER A 634 17.03 -34.93 10.72
N GLY A 635 16.93 -34.64 12.02
CA GLY A 635 18.07 -34.45 12.94
C GLY A 635 18.40 -35.60 13.90
N SER A 636 19.53 -35.40 14.60
CA SER A 636 20.08 -36.04 15.82
C SER A 636 20.28 -37.56 15.87
N ASP A 637 21.52 -38.07 15.88
CA ASP A 637 22.42 -38.20 17.06
C ASP A 637 23.71 -39.00 16.74
N THR A 638 24.85 -38.47 17.22
CA THR A 638 26.12 -39.13 17.62
C THR A 638 27.00 -39.95 16.64
N VAL A 639 28.23 -39.42 16.47
CA VAL A 639 29.57 -40.06 16.40
C VAL A 639 30.00 -40.85 15.15
N GLY A 640 30.97 -40.28 14.43
CA GLY A 640 32.16 -41.02 13.96
C GLY A 640 32.41 -41.12 12.44
N ALA A 641 33.47 -40.45 11.99
CA ALA A 641 34.34 -40.74 10.84
C ALA A 641 33.91 -40.34 9.40
N GLU A 642 34.67 -39.40 8.83
CA GLU A 642 34.96 -39.23 7.39
C GLU A 642 35.97 -40.32 6.89
N PRO A 643 36.29 -40.42 5.58
CA PRO A 643 35.44 -40.38 4.37
C PRO A 643 35.82 -41.48 3.35
N ALA A 644 35.04 -41.67 2.27
CA ALA A 644 35.55 -42.25 1.02
C ALA A 644 34.82 -41.71 -0.22
N ASN A 645 35.64 -41.08 -1.08
CA ASN A 645 35.43 -40.61 -2.45
C ASN A 645 34.41 -41.38 -3.32
N LEU A 646 33.64 -40.61 -4.11
CA LEU A 646 33.49 -40.85 -5.55
C LEU A 646 33.21 -39.53 -6.27
N ASN A 647 34.15 -39.16 -7.14
CA ASN A 647 34.19 -37.97 -7.98
C ASN A 647 33.62 -38.28 -9.38
N GLN A 648 33.16 -37.21 -10.05
CA GLN A 648 32.95 -37.01 -11.50
C GLN A 648 31.71 -37.70 -12.10
N ILE A 649 30.78 -36.98 -12.76
CA ILE A 649 30.89 -36.10 -13.95
C ILE A 649 29.71 -35.09 -13.87
N GLY A 650 29.70 -33.81 -14.26
CA GLY A 650 30.64 -32.88 -14.89
C GLY A 650 29.82 -31.61 -15.23
N TYR A 651 30.23 -30.46 -14.68
CA TYR A 651 29.71 -29.13 -15.02
C TYR A 651 30.91 -28.26 -15.44
N ASP A 652 30.99 -27.97 -16.73
CA ASP A 652 31.69 -26.81 -17.31
C ASP A 652 30.53 -25.92 -17.83
N SER A 653 30.48 -24.60 -17.69
CA SER A 653 31.53 -23.60 -17.56
C SER A 653 30.92 -22.24 -17.20
N LEU A 654 31.45 -21.56 -16.17
CA LEU A 654 31.37 -20.10 -15.98
C LEU A 654 32.33 -19.71 -14.85
N GLU A 655 33.63 -19.64 -15.16
CA GLU A 655 34.54 -18.67 -14.51
C GLU A 655 35.81 -18.52 -15.35
N ALA A 656 35.90 -17.40 -16.07
CA ALA A 656 37.14 -16.87 -16.56
C ALA A 656 37.08 -15.35 -16.40
N SER A 657 37.63 -14.85 -15.28
CA SER A 657 38.49 -13.66 -15.21
C SER A 657 38.55 -13.08 -13.79
N VAL A 658 39.34 -13.71 -12.90
CA VAL A 658 40.12 -12.97 -11.90
C VAL A 658 41.54 -13.52 -11.93
N ARG A 659 42.40 -12.86 -12.70
CA ARG A 659 43.86 -12.90 -12.59
C ARG A 659 44.34 -11.47 -12.77
N ASP A 660 44.79 -10.85 -11.68
CA ASP A 660 46.18 -10.44 -11.54
C ASP A 660 46.34 -9.58 -10.27
N GLU A 661 46.91 -10.16 -9.23
CA GLU A 661 47.64 -9.38 -8.23
C GLU A 661 48.69 -10.25 -7.54
N LYS A 662 49.87 -10.32 -8.16
CA LYS A 662 51.13 -10.73 -7.52
C LYS A 662 52.28 -9.92 -8.12
N THR A 663 52.61 -8.81 -7.48
CA THR A 663 53.96 -8.25 -7.56
C THR A 663 54.31 -7.45 -6.31
N ALA A 664 55.57 -7.65 -5.87
CA ALA A 664 56.35 -6.86 -4.91
C ALA A 664 56.13 -7.09 -3.39
N ARG A 665 56.85 -8.10 -2.87
CA ARG A 665 57.65 -7.97 -1.64
C ARG A 665 58.98 -7.26 -1.99
N ALA A 666 59.42 -6.29 -1.19
CA ALA A 666 60.77 -6.21 -0.58
C ALA A 666 61.05 -4.84 0.09
N ALA A 667 61.98 -4.88 1.08
CA ALA A 667 62.57 -3.83 1.94
C ALA A 667 61.77 -3.51 3.23
N SER A 668 62.12 -4.00 4.45
CA SER A 668 63.30 -3.74 5.32
C SER A 668 63.48 -2.23 5.58
N GLU A 669 63.66 -1.66 6.78
CA GLU A 669 64.19 -2.12 8.07
C GLU A 669 64.17 -0.90 9.04
N PHE A 670 64.29 -1.13 10.37
CA PHE A 670 64.81 -0.24 11.43
C PHE A 670 63.98 0.81 12.24
N SER A 671 64.26 0.78 13.57
CA SER A 671 64.15 1.78 14.66
C SER A 671 62.78 1.96 15.34
N GLU A 672 62.51 1.43 16.55
CA GLU A 672 62.94 1.86 17.90
C GLU A 672 62.91 3.39 18.11
N ASP A 673 61.97 3.92 18.90
CA ASP A 673 62.16 4.25 20.33
C ASP A 673 61.14 5.32 20.83
N GLY A 674 60.81 5.29 22.12
CA GLY A 674 60.57 6.52 22.89
C GLY A 674 59.16 7.12 23.07
N LEU A 675 58.65 6.95 24.30
CA LEU A 675 58.00 7.96 25.17
C LEU A 675 56.46 8.13 25.24
N ARG A 676 55.92 7.57 26.35
CA ARG A 676 55.29 8.27 27.51
C ARG A 676 54.11 9.22 27.22
N ARG A 677 52.88 8.95 27.68
CA ARG A 677 52.29 9.14 29.05
C ARG A 677 50.77 9.31 28.74
N LYS A 678 49.75 8.99 29.53
CA LYS A 678 49.56 8.66 30.95
C LYS A 678 48.08 8.20 31.09
N THR A 679 47.83 7.15 31.88
CA THR A 679 46.73 6.99 32.87
C THR A 679 45.32 7.53 32.52
N SER A 680 44.20 6.80 32.68
CA SER A 680 43.86 5.98 33.86
C SER A 680 42.67 5.06 33.58
N VAL A 681 42.81 3.83 34.06
CA VAL A 681 41.75 2.87 34.34
C VAL A 681 40.86 3.37 35.48
N LYS A 682 39.54 3.14 35.40
CA LYS A 682 38.75 2.68 36.55
C LYS A 682 37.54 1.87 36.09
N ARG A 683 37.65 0.55 36.32
CA ARG A 683 36.57 -0.44 36.32
C ARG A 683 36.02 -0.57 37.76
N VAL A 684 34.83 -1.15 37.85
CA VAL A 684 34.20 -1.83 39.01
C VAL A 684 33.39 -0.94 39.99
N LYS A 685 32.05 -1.07 39.99
CA LYS A 685 31.32 -1.96 40.93
C LYS A 685 29.81 -2.04 40.66
N VAL A 686 29.37 -3.28 40.52
CA VAL A 686 28.02 -3.80 40.74
C VAL A 686 27.62 -3.60 42.21
N ASN A 687 26.37 -3.20 42.46
CA ASN A 687 25.54 -3.52 43.65
C ASN A 687 24.11 -3.01 43.36
N GLN A 688 23.16 -3.92 43.17
CA GLN A 688 22.21 -4.44 44.18
C GLN A 688 20.98 -3.55 44.40
N ILE A 689 19.84 -4.18 44.10
CA ILE A 689 18.45 -3.84 44.41
C ILE A 689 18.26 -3.63 45.93
N PRO A 690 17.28 -2.81 46.35
CA PRO A 690 16.20 -3.41 47.12
C PRO A 690 14.80 -2.96 46.67
N PHE A 691 13.89 -3.92 46.76
CA PHE A 691 12.44 -3.76 46.82
C PHE A 691 12.02 -3.08 48.14
N VAL A 692 10.76 -2.63 48.16
CA VAL A 692 9.86 -2.31 49.28
C VAL A 692 9.45 -0.83 49.37
N GLY A 693 8.15 -0.59 49.21
CA GLY A 693 7.45 0.67 49.47
C GLY A 693 6.31 0.89 48.49
#